data_AF-A0A1Y4ELU8-F1
#
_entry.id   AF-A0A1Y4ELU8-F1
#
_cell.length_a   1.000
_cell.length_b   1.000
_cell.length_c   1.000
_cell.angle_alpha   90.00
_cell.angle_beta   90.00
_cell.angle_gamma   90.00
#
_symmetry.space_group_name_H-M   'P 1'
#
loop_
_entity.id
_entity.type
_entity.pdbx_description
1 polymer ?
#
loop_
_entity_poly.entity_id
_entity_poly.type
_entity_poly.pdbx_seq_one_letter_code
_entity_poly.pdbx_strand_id
1 'polypeptide(L)'
;EDGIAGELSEPIIWNPEGTYLTYEAEDAEFDEACFANSIQGYSGTGYVQDNRPNGGTDITFTVNVPKEGDYLVSALYNNGGNTTDGNYAAIRSVIVDGEDYGTMSFSITFENVFYRSPRMRMHLTEGEHTITFSYNYGGNNYDQNMNINRNNLAMDQLILEDVSNTASIPTEPQLLTVQWSGNASMSVEGNAEEIISSDAIYGAKVMPGEELTFTFTPTKDGFSGAQLNGEDIEFAADSCTYTFTMPNEGTTLRFTFTSVDKSILGAVLEQANAVPQDVIDGLVPEAKEIFTNALTNAQTVYGNVNATQEEVNEAWSDLLDAMHLLEFEAGDKETLLPLINIAEQLAERLDEFKPGTTEGFEEALNAAKDVYAEENPLKADVDEAYDNLQAAIEKLEFRADMSALQSLVDEANTLDPDDYIQDEAFDTFKSVLAEAEELLANANADQADVDAKAEALTRAMAALRKIPSRDELNKLIAEMERKALDGYTDRSVAAFKAALSVAKTVAADETADGQAIAKAYTNLEEAANNLVKAEKPSSGNSGNSGKGSTSANVGNAYGAAGVVSAAQGVTSQKAYVVSDTTVNFTLKRGSAYCFKMTVVNGNAMTPSFTAGNGEVLKTQFVAKIGNDYYYRVYAIGTPGQSTGVYTTLPGQNAVKHCTVTIA
;
A
#
# COMPACT_ATOMS: atom_id res chain seq x y z
N GLU A 1 -38.42 69.85 6.07
CA GLU A 1 -38.99 71.00 5.34
C GLU A 1 -40.28 70.50 4.73
N ASP A 2 -41.32 70.64 5.53
CA ASP A 2 -42.55 69.88 5.47
C ASP A 2 -43.44 70.42 4.35
N GLY A 3 -43.38 69.77 3.19
CA GLY A 3 -44.32 70.02 2.10
C GLY A 3 -45.68 69.45 2.46
N ILE A 4 -46.67 70.32 2.63
CA ILE A 4 -48.07 69.92 2.77
C ILE A 4 -48.54 69.37 1.42
N ALA A 5 -49.13 68.18 1.40
CA ALA A 5 -49.74 67.61 0.21
C ALA A 5 -50.82 68.57 -0.34
N GLY A 6 -50.71 68.98 -1.59
CA GLY A 6 -51.69 69.87 -2.22
C GLY A 6 -53.00 69.13 -2.53
N GLU A 7 -54.13 69.81 -2.40
CA GLU A 7 -55.50 69.27 -2.61
C GLU A 7 -55.74 68.62 -3.99
N LEU A 8 -54.87 68.85 -4.97
CA LEU A 8 -54.94 68.23 -6.31
C LEU A 8 -54.31 66.81 -6.37
N SER A 9 -53.77 66.31 -5.26
CA SER A 9 -53.14 64.98 -5.16
C SER A 9 -54.10 63.87 -4.74
N GLU A 10 -55.31 64.24 -4.28
CA GLU A 10 -56.29 63.28 -3.79
C GLU A 10 -57.30 62.90 -4.90
N PRO A 11 -57.80 61.65 -4.93
CA PRO A 11 -58.76 61.20 -5.92
C PRO A 11 -60.05 62.04 -5.88
N ILE A 12 -60.73 62.14 -7.03
CA ILE A 12 -62.06 62.77 -7.11
C ILE A 12 -63.00 62.00 -6.17
N ILE A 13 -63.36 62.62 -5.05
CA ILE A 13 -64.34 62.07 -4.10
C ILE A 13 -65.73 62.26 -4.72
N TRP A 14 -66.32 61.17 -5.22
CA TRP A 14 -67.70 61.14 -5.71
C TRP A 14 -68.65 60.80 -4.56
N ASN A 15 -69.50 61.76 -4.16
CA ASN A 15 -70.50 61.57 -3.11
C ASN A 15 -71.90 61.54 -3.74
N PRO A 16 -72.68 60.45 -3.59
CA PRO A 16 -74.05 60.38 -4.12
C PRO A 16 -75.02 61.29 -3.33
N GLU A 17 -76.11 61.74 -3.96
CA GLU A 17 -77.14 62.58 -3.31
C GLU A 17 -77.69 61.94 -2.03
N GLY A 18 -77.60 62.65 -0.89
CA GLY A 18 -78.20 62.26 0.39
C GLY A 18 -77.28 62.25 1.62
N THR A 19 -75.98 62.54 1.47
CA THR A 19 -74.98 62.60 2.56
C THR A 19 -74.56 64.02 2.94
N TYR A 20 -75.27 65.04 2.43
CA TYR A 20 -75.02 66.45 2.68
C TYR A 20 -75.85 66.96 3.86
N LEU A 21 -75.21 67.64 4.81
CA LEU A 21 -75.91 68.51 5.75
C LEU A 21 -75.75 69.95 5.25
N THR A 22 -76.87 70.58 4.91
CA THR A 22 -76.91 71.95 4.39
C THR A 22 -77.55 72.88 5.41
N TYR A 23 -76.93 74.02 5.65
CA TYR A 23 -77.40 75.06 6.56
C TYR A 23 -77.49 76.38 5.80
N GLU A 24 -78.67 77.00 5.77
CA GLU A 24 -78.87 78.28 5.08
C GLU A 24 -78.16 79.40 5.85
N ALA A 25 -77.44 80.28 5.16
CA ALA A 25 -76.69 81.37 5.78
C ALA A 25 -77.61 82.41 6.41
N GLU A 26 -78.83 82.56 5.89
CA GLU A 26 -79.87 83.42 6.48
C GLU A 26 -80.40 82.93 7.83
N ASP A 27 -80.15 81.66 8.18
CA ASP A 27 -80.47 81.09 9.51
C ASP A 27 -79.26 81.13 10.47
N ALA A 28 -78.09 81.58 9.99
CA ALA A 28 -76.89 81.73 10.80
C ALA A 28 -76.97 82.98 11.72
N GLU A 29 -76.05 83.09 12.67
CA GLU A 29 -75.84 84.35 13.40
C GLU A 29 -74.98 85.30 12.57
N PHE A 30 -75.52 86.48 12.25
CA PHE A 30 -74.87 87.55 11.50
C PHE A 30 -75.54 88.92 11.80
N ASP A 31 -74.94 90.03 11.33
CA ASP A 31 -75.54 91.38 11.41
C ASP A 31 -76.67 91.50 10.38
N GLU A 32 -77.92 91.65 10.82
CA GLU A 32 -79.12 91.72 9.96
C GLU A 32 -79.00 92.72 8.80
N ALA A 33 -78.21 93.79 8.94
CA ALA A 33 -77.96 94.74 7.84
C ALA A 33 -77.21 94.12 6.63
N CYS A 34 -76.61 92.95 6.82
CA CYS A 34 -75.90 92.18 5.80
C CYS A 34 -76.80 91.17 5.08
N PHE A 35 -78.07 91.02 5.45
CA PHE A 35 -79.01 90.17 4.70
C PHE A 35 -79.27 90.76 3.30
N ALA A 36 -79.23 89.93 2.27
CA ALA A 36 -79.54 90.32 0.89
C ALA A 36 -80.23 89.20 0.12
N ASN A 37 -80.96 89.55 -0.93
CA ASN A 37 -81.69 88.58 -1.76
C ASN A 37 -81.77 89.00 -3.24
N SER A 38 -80.80 89.81 -3.68
CA SER A 38 -80.79 90.45 -5.00
C SER A 38 -80.06 89.65 -6.07
N ILE A 39 -79.07 88.82 -5.70
CA ILE A 39 -78.44 87.84 -6.60
C ILE A 39 -79.42 86.71 -6.89
N GLN A 40 -79.45 86.16 -8.10
CA GLN A 40 -80.28 84.98 -8.43
C GLN A 40 -79.53 83.68 -8.12
N GLY A 41 -80.27 82.63 -7.75
CA GLY A 41 -79.71 81.28 -7.57
C GLY A 41 -79.24 80.94 -6.15
N TYR A 42 -79.62 81.74 -5.15
CA TYR A 42 -79.52 81.36 -3.72
C TYR A 42 -80.61 80.35 -3.35
N SER A 43 -80.43 79.62 -2.25
CA SER A 43 -81.45 78.79 -1.60
C SER A 43 -82.16 79.54 -0.46
N GLY A 44 -83.31 79.03 -0.03
CA GLY A 44 -84.07 79.72 1.02
C GLY A 44 -84.67 81.07 0.57
N THR A 45 -84.51 82.11 1.38
CA THR A 45 -85.12 83.45 1.22
C THR A 45 -84.14 84.56 0.83
N GLY A 46 -82.85 84.28 0.86
CA GLY A 46 -81.75 85.21 0.66
C GLY A 46 -80.40 84.59 1.06
N TYR A 47 -79.40 85.45 1.23
CA TYR A 47 -78.01 85.11 1.55
C TYR A 47 -77.41 86.21 2.43
N VAL A 48 -76.26 85.94 3.04
CA VAL A 48 -75.55 86.92 3.87
C VAL A 48 -74.42 87.56 3.08
N GLN A 49 -74.41 88.89 3.05
CA GLN A 49 -73.46 89.70 2.30
C GLN A 49 -72.45 90.40 3.21
N ASP A 50 -71.23 89.84 3.26
CA ASP A 50 -70.10 90.37 4.01
C ASP A 50 -69.13 91.17 3.10
N ASN A 51 -69.25 92.50 3.06
CA ASN A 51 -68.56 93.40 2.13
C ASN A 51 -67.30 94.09 2.71
N ARG A 52 -66.34 93.29 3.23
CA ARG A 52 -65.11 93.82 3.84
C ARG A 52 -64.21 94.56 2.82
N PRO A 53 -63.46 95.62 3.21
CA PRO A 53 -63.29 96.12 4.59
C PRO A 53 -64.31 97.19 5.01
N ASN A 54 -65.27 97.57 4.16
CA ASN A 54 -66.11 98.76 4.34
C ASN A 54 -67.43 98.50 5.08
N GLY A 55 -67.47 97.50 5.96
CA GLY A 55 -68.68 96.99 6.61
C GLY A 55 -69.04 95.58 6.15
N GLY A 56 -69.60 94.78 7.06
CA GLY A 56 -69.80 93.36 6.87
C GLY A 56 -69.99 92.67 8.21
N THR A 57 -69.98 91.34 8.22
CA THR A 57 -70.33 90.54 9.40
C THR A 57 -69.52 89.26 9.47
N ASP A 58 -69.43 88.67 10.65
CA ASP A 58 -68.98 87.29 10.79
C ASP A 58 -70.23 86.41 10.67
N ILE A 59 -70.10 85.25 10.04
CA ILE A 59 -71.23 84.37 9.76
C ILE A 59 -71.03 83.07 10.55
N THR A 60 -71.83 82.88 11.59
CA THR A 60 -71.71 81.74 12.53
C THR A 60 -72.87 80.77 12.37
N PHE A 61 -72.57 79.59 11.85
CA PHE A 61 -73.54 78.50 11.69
C PHE A 61 -73.53 77.62 12.94
N THR A 62 -74.71 77.32 13.48
CA THR A 62 -74.89 76.20 14.42
C THR A 62 -75.23 74.95 13.62
N VAL A 63 -74.35 73.96 13.64
CA VAL A 63 -74.49 72.70 12.92
C VAL A 63 -74.65 71.54 13.88
N ASN A 64 -75.46 70.54 13.54
CA ASN A 64 -75.60 69.32 14.32
C ASN A 64 -74.99 68.14 13.54
N VAL A 65 -73.86 67.64 14.03
CA VAL A 65 -73.10 66.55 13.44
C VAL A 65 -73.68 65.21 13.92
N PRO A 66 -74.20 64.37 13.00
CA PRO A 66 -74.94 63.16 13.37
C PRO A 66 -74.05 62.01 13.86
N LYS A 67 -72.75 62.06 13.59
CA LYS A 67 -71.77 61.04 14.01
C LYS A 67 -70.37 61.65 13.98
N GLU A 68 -69.51 61.27 14.92
CA GLU A 68 -68.09 61.63 14.88
C GLU A 68 -67.41 61.12 13.61
N GLY A 69 -66.61 61.98 12.97
CA GLY A 69 -65.92 61.65 11.73
C GLY A 69 -65.24 62.82 11.05
N ASP A 70 -64.57 62.51 9.94
CA ASP A 70 -64.04 63.53 9.02
C ASP A 70 -65.15 64.01 8.08
N TYR A 71 -65.33 65.32 8.03
CA TYR A 71 -66.28 66.02 7.18
C TYR A 71 -65.56 66.95 6.20
N LEU A 72 -66.00 66.98 4.94
CA LEU A 72 -65.60 68.03 4.01
C LEU A 72 -66.58 69.21 4.14
N VAL A 73 -66.08 70.35 4.57
CA VAL A 73 -66.87 71.56 4.79
C VAL A 73 -66.62 72.56 3.68
N SER A 74 -67.69 73.05 3.09
CA SER A 74 -67.69 74.00 1.97
C SER A 74 -68.88 74.92 2.07
N ALA A 75 -68.84 76.08 1.42
CA ALA A 75 -69.98 76.97 1.32
C ALA A 75 -70.42 77.18 -0.13
N LEU A 76 -71.71 77.42 -0.33
CA LEU A 76 -72.25 77.96 -1.57
C LEU A 76 -72.12 79.49 -1.48
N TYR A 77 -71.37 80.09 -2.40
CA TYR A 77 -70.98 81.49 -2.31
C TYR A 77 -70.94 82.20 -3.67
N ASN A 78 -71.09 83.51 -3.66
CA ASN A 78 -70.79 84.41 -4.76
C ASN A 78 -69.76 85.46 -4.32
N ASN A 79 -68.76 85.68 -5.16
CA ASN A 79 -67.82 86.78 -5.07
C ASN A 79 -67.71 87.44 -6.46
N GLY A 80 -68.85 87.94 -6.94
CA GLY A 80 -69.03 88.38 -8.32
C GLY A 80 -68.05 89.48 -8.77
N GLY A 81 -67.36 89.26 -9.89
CA GLY A 81 -66.49 90.24 -10.52
C GLY A 81 -66.00 89.82 -11.91
N ASN A 82 -65.05 90.56 -12.47
CA ASN A 82 -64.44 90.25 -13.77
C ASN A 82 -63.48 89.05 -13.67
N THR A 83 -63.92 87.88 -14.11
CA THR A 83 -63.15 86.63 -14.09
C THR A 83 -61.97 86.60 -15.07
N THR A 84 -61.79 87.61 -15.93
CA THR A 84 -60.69 87.68 -16.92
C THR A 84 -59.43 88.36 -16.39
N ASP A 85 -59.55 89.33 -15.46
CA ASP A 85 -58.44 90.14 -14.93
C ASP A 85 -58.53 90.42 -13.42
N GLY A 86 -59.55 89.91 -12.74
CA GLY A 86 -59.81 90.14 -11.32
C GLY A 86 -58.91 89.32 -10.40
N ASN A 87 -57.95 89.98 -9.76
CA ASN A 87 -57.11 89.39 -8.71
C ASN A 87 -57.68 89.68 -7.30
N TYR A 88 -58.87 89.16 -7.00
CA TYR A 88 -59.49 89.32 -5.68
C TYR A 88 -60.27 88.07 -5.25
N ALA A 89 -60.09 87.65 -3.99
CA ALA A 89 -60.76 86.54 -3.35
C ALA A 89 -61.27 86.98 -1.97
N ALA A 90 -62.42 86.52 -1.51
CA ALA A 90 -62.78 86.69 -0.12
C ALA A 90 -61.98 85.67 0.70
N ILE A 91 -61.30 86.08 1.76
CA ILE A 91 -60.56 85.14 2.61
C ILE A 91 -61.13 85.26 4.02
N ARG A 92 -61.53 84.12 4.61
CA ARG A 92 -62.10 84.07 5.95
C ARG A 92 -61.37 83.05 6.80
N SER A 93 -61.06 83.42 8.03
CA SER A 93 -60.69 82.45 9.06
C SER A 93 -61.93 81.63 9.40
N VAL A 94 -61.77 80.31 9.45
CA VAL A 94 -62.82 79.37 9.84
C VAL A 94 -62.56 78.96 11.28
N ILE A 95 -63.48 79.30 12.16
CA ILE A 95 -63.38 79.05 13.60
C ILE A 95 -64.42 78.00 13.98
N VAL A 96 -64.00 76.93 14.65
CA VAL A 96 -64.86 75.84 15.11
C VAL A 96 -64.91 75.85 16.62
N ASP A 97 -66.09 76.01 17.20
CA ASP A 97 -66.28 76.07 18.67
C ASP A 97 -65.35 77.06 19.38
N GLY A 98 -65.02 78.15 18.71
CA GLY A 98 -64.13 79.19 19.22
C GLY A 98 -62.63 78.97 18.95
N GLU A 99 -62.23 77.84 18.37
CA GLU A 99 -60.84 77.56 17.99
C GLU A 99 -60.59 77.82 16.50
N ASP A 100 -59.47 78.48 16.17
CA ASP A 100 -59.07 78.76 14.79
C ASP A 100 -58.67 77.45 14.08
N TYR A 101 -59.46 77.06 13.08
CA TYR A 101 -59.28 75.82 12.32
C TYR A 101 -58.45 76.03 11.05
N GLY A 102 -58.34 77.27 10.58
CA GLY A 102 -57.62 77.61 9.36
C GLY A 102 -58.35 78.67 8.53
N THR A 103 -58.05 78.72 7.24
CA THR A 103 -58.53 79.79 6.36
C THR A 103 -59.14 79.23 5.09
N MET A 104 -60.32 79.74 4.71
CA MET A 104 -60.99 79.39 3.45
C MET A 104 -60.95 80.57 2.47
N SER A 105 -60.59 80.26 1.22
CA SER A 105 -60.51 81.22 0.12
C SER A 105 -61.71 81.07 -0.83
N PHE A 106 -62.46 82.16 -0.96
CA PHE A 106 -63.63 82.34 -1.81
C PHE A 106 -63.21 83.14 -3.04
N SER A 107 -62.68 82.44 -4.04
CA SER A 107 -62.18 83.03 -5.28
C SER A 107 -63.26 83.79 -6.05
N ILE A 108 -62.86 84.71 -6.92
CA ILE A 108 -63.77 85.44 -7.81
C ILE A 108 -64.72 84.49 -8.56
N THR A 109 -66.01 84.86 -8.61
CA THR A 109 -67.04 84.12 -9.35
C THR A 109 -67.60 84.99 -10.48
N PHE A 110 -68.31 84.37 -11.42
CA PHE A 110 -69.13 85.13 -12.37
C PHE A 110 -70.18 85.96 -11.62
N GLU A 111 -70.52 87.11 -12.20
CA GLU A 111 -71.55 88.00 -11.67
C GLU A 111 -72.88 87.25 -11.50
N ASN A 112 -73.48 87.37 -10.32
CA ASN A 112 -74.77 86.77 -9.96
C ASN A 112 -74.89 85.24 -10.07
N VAL A 113 -73.79 84.48 -9.95
CA VAL A 113 -73.80 83.01 -9.94
C VAL A 113 -73.15 82.48 -8.68
N PHE A 114 -73.85 81.65 -7.91
CA PHE A 114 -73.30 80.96 -6.76
C PHE A 114 -72.46 79.74 -7.19
N TYR A 115 -71.29 79.58 -6.58
CA TYR A 115 -70.37 78.46 -6.76
C TYR A 115 -70.10 77.79 -5.42
N ARG A 116 -69.76 76.50 -5.47
CA ARG A 116 -69.26 75.81 -4.30
C ARG A 116 -67.80 76.20 -4.04
N SER A 117 -67.47 76.54 -2.80
CA SER A 117 -66.12 76.85 -2.36
C SER A 117 -65.19 75.64 -2.44
N PRO A 118 -63.87 75.81 -2.28
CA PRO A 118 -62.98 74.73 -1.87
C PRO A 118 -63.52 74.02 -0.62
N ARG A 119 -63.14 72.76 -0.46
CA ARG A 119 -63.58 71.93 0.66
C ARG A 119 -62.46 71.87 1.69
N MET A 120 -62.77 72.23 2.93
CA MET A 120 -61.86 72.07 4.05
C MET A 120 -62.20 70.77 4.78
N ARG A 121 -61.23 69.86 4.96
CA ARG A 121 -61.44 68.64 5.75
C ARG A 121 -61.39 68.97 7.24
N MET A 122 -62.46 68.62 7.95
CA MET A 122 -62.68 68.93 9.35
C MET A 122 -63.02 67.67 10.12
N HIS A 123 -62.27 67.35 11.16
CA HIS A 123 -62.68 66.29 12.09
C HIS A 123 -63.68 66.87 13.08
N LEU A 124 -64.91 66.35 13.11
CA LEU A 124 -65.98 66.83 13.99
C LEU A 124 -66.52 65.69 14.85
N THR A 125 -66.81 65.97 16.12
CA THR A 125 -67.43 64.99 17.03
C THR A 125 -68.95 64.91 16.80
N GLU A 126 -69.60 63.86 17.30
CA GLU A 126 -71.06 63.77 17.29
C GLU A 126 -71.65 64.85 18.22
N GLY A 127 -72.58 65.67 17.71
CA GLY A 127 -73.26 66.71 18.49
C GLY A 127 -73.30 68.09 17.81
N GLU A 128 -73.69 69.09 18.59
CA GLU A 128 -73.79 70.47 18.13
C GLU A 128 -72.40 71.13 18.10
N HIS A 129 -72.11 71.82 17.00
CA HIS A 129 -70.88 72.58 16.77
C HIS A 129 -71.21 73.95 16.19
N THR A 130 -70.35 74.93 16.43
CA THR A 130 -70.40 76.25 15.79
C THR A 130 -69.29 76.39 14.77
N ILE A 131 -69.63 76.80 13.54
CA ILE A 131 -68.66 77.06 12.46
C ILE A 131 -68.80 78.51 12.03
N THR A 132 -67.78 79.32 12.30
CA THR A 132 -67.77 80.76 12.05
C THR A 132 -66.81 81.12 10.93
N PHE A 133 -67.28 81.90 9.95
CA PHE A 133 -66.45 82.54 8.94
C PHE A 133 -66.23 84.00 9.34
N SER A 134 -65.01 84.32 9.77
CA SER A 134 -64.64 85.65 10.28
C SER A 134 -63.60 86.33 9.38
N TYR A 135 -63.60 87.66 9.39
CA TYR A 135 -62.58 88.48 8.73
C TYR A 135 -61.71 89.20 9.76
N ASN A 136 -60.53 88.66 10.02
CA ASN A 136 -59.59 89.13 11.04
C ASN A 136 -58.73 90.31 10.56
N TYR A 137 -59.33 91.49 10.37
CA TYR A 137 -58.61 92.68 9.87
C TYR A 137 -57.51 93.22 10.82
N GLY A 138 -57.63 92.99 12.13
CA GLY A 138 -56.86 93.69 13.17
C GLY A 138 -55.91 92.84 14.03
N GLY A 139 -55.70 91.56 13.70
CA GLY A 139 -54.98 90.61 14.57
C GLY A 139 -53.89 89.76 13.90
N ASN A 140 -54.06 89.37 12.64
CA ASN A 140 -53.07 88.64 11.82
C ASN A 140 -53.43 88.82 10.32
N ASN A 141 -52.46 88.99 9.42
CA ASN A 141 -52.70 89.31 8.00
C ASN A 141 -53.23 88.13 7.14
N TYR A 142 -53.72 87.04 7.73
CA TYR A 142 -54.07 85.82 7.00
C TYR A 142 -55.32 85.95 6.12
N ASP A 143 -56.28 86.79 6.52
CA ASP A 143 -57.54 86.98 5.77
C ASP A 143 -57.44 88.07 4.68
N GLN A 144 -56.26 88.65 4.49
CA GLN A 144 -56.05 89.70 3.48
C GLN A 144 -55.74 89.08 2.12
N ASN A 145 -56.51 89.49 1.11
CA ASN A 145 -56.17 89.19 -0.28
C ASN A 145 -55.22 90.28 -0.84
N MET A 146 -54.70 90.07 -2.06
CA MET A 146 -53.82 91.06 -2.71
C MET A 146 -54.53 92.38 -3.10
N ASN A 147 -55.85 92.46 -2.99
CA ASN A 147 -56.65 93.65 -3.26
C ASN A 147 -57.21 94.25 -1.96
N ILE A 148 -56.41 95.10 -1.33
CA ILE A 148 -56.72 95.73 -0.03
C ILE A 148 -58.05 96.48 0.05
N ASN A 149 -58.68 96.78 -1.09
CA ASN A 149 -59.93 97.55 -1.15
C ASN A 149 -61.19 96.68 -1.31
N ARG A 150 -61.07 95.36 -1.50
CA ARG A 150 -62.23 94.48 -1.75
C ARG A 150 -62.00 93.06 -1.25
N ASN A 151 -62.82 92.61 -0.33
CA ASN A 151 -62.79 91.27 0.24
C ASN A 151 -64.24 90.79 0.50
N ASN A 152 -65.09 90.90 -0.53
CA ASN A 152 -66.53 90.69 -0.43
C ASN A 152 -66.89 89.21 -0.56
N LEU A 153 -67.86 88.77 0.24
CA LEU A 153 -68.43 87.43 0.22
C LEU A 153 -69.95 87.54 0.30
N ALA A 154 -70.66 86.97 -0.66
CA ALA A 154 -72.07 86.63 -0.50
C ALA A 154 -72.15 85.12 -0.25
N MET A 155 -72.56 84.71 0.94
CA MET A 155 -72.65 83.30 1.34
C MET A 155 -74.10 82.89 1.50
N ASP A 156 -74.45 81.78 0.84
CA ASP A 156 -75.80 81.25 0.73
C ASP A 156 -76.01 80.04 1.64
N GLN A 157 -75.14 79.04 1.55
CA GLN A 157 -75.23 77.84 2.39
C GLN A 157 -73.87 77.41 2.93
N LEU A 158 -73.87 76.80 4.11
CA LEU A 158 -72.81 75.91 4.57
C LEU A 158 -73.19 74.45 4.26
N ILE A 159 -72.22 73.67 3.77
CA ILE A 159 -72.41 72.28 3.35
C ILE A 159 -71.34 71.41 4.01
N LEU A 160 -71.76 70.43 4.81
CA LEU A 160 -70.91 69.38 5.40
C LEU A 160 -71.14 68.06 4.65
N GLU A 161 -70.06 67.41 4.20
CA GLU A 161 -70.08 66.07 3.61
C GLU A 161 -69.36 65.06 4.52
N ASP A 162 -70.04 64.01 4.98
CA ASP A 162 -69.39 62.93 5.75
C ASP A 162 -68.45 62.10 4.85
N VAL A 163 -67.16 62.01 5.20
CA VAL A 163 -66.15 61.18 4.54
C VAL A 163 -65.49 60.16 5.49
N SER A 164 -66.04 59.98 6.68
CA SER A 164 -65.49 59.10 7.74
C SER A 164 -65.45 57.60 7.40
N ASN A 165 -65.95 57.20 6.23
CA ASN A 165 -66.05 55.81 5.79
C ASN A 165 -65.13 55.43 4.60
N THR A 166 -64.07 56.18 4.33
CA THR A 166 -63.08 55.84 3.28
C THR A 166 -61.84 55.11 3.79
N ALA A 167 -62.02 54.13 4.70
CA ALA A 167 -61.00 53.18 5.10
C ALA A 167 -61.50 51.74 4.90
N SER A 168 -61.62 51.30 3.65
CA SER A 168 -61.46 49.88 3.28
C SER A 168 -61.35 49.75 1.76
N ILE A 169 -60.16 49.42 1.27
CA ILE A 169 -60.06 48.55 0.11
C ILE A 169 -59.60 47.21 0.70
N PRO A 170 -60.40 46.13 0.61
CA PRO A 170 -59.85 44.80 0.80
C PRO A 170 -58.81 44.59 -0.30
N THR A 171 -57.53 44.56 0.06
CA THR A 171 -56.49 44.15 -0.87
C THR A 171 -56.61 42.64 -1.02
N GLU A 172 -56.99 42.21 -2.22
CA GLU A 172 -56.94 40.80 -2.60
C GLU A 172 -55.57 40.21 -2.22
N PRO A 173 -55.50 38.95 -1.78
CA PRO A 173 -54.24 38.33 -1.41
C PRO A 173 -53.27 38.39 -2.59
N GLN A 174 -52.04 38.83 -2.30
CA GLN A 174 -51.00 39.00 -3.28
C GLN A 174 -50.22 37.68 -3.46
N LEU A 175 -49.70 37.45 -4.67
CA LEU A 175 -48.90 36.27 -4.96
C LEU A 175 -47.49 36.45 -4.40
N LEU A 176 -47.10 35.58 -3.47
CA LEU A 176 -45.72 35.42 -3.02
C LEU A 176 -45.10 34.21 -3.72
N THR A 177 -43.91 34.38 -4.27
CA THR A 177 -43.07 33.28 -4.77
C THR A 177 -41.72 33.29 -4.06
N VAL A 178 -41.37 32.20 -3.40
CA VAL A 178 -40.09 31.98 -2.75
C VAL A 178 -39.36 30.88 -3.48
N GLN A 179 -38.12 31.15 -3.90
CA GLN A 179 -37.24 30.20 -4.57
C GLN A 179 -35.97 30.05 -3.74
N TRP A 180 -35.39 28.85 -3.69
CA TRP A 180 -34.11 28.62 -3.04
C TRP A 180 -33.24 27.62 -3.79
N SER A 181 -31.93 27.60 -3.50
CA SER A 181 -31.01 26.61 -4.03
C SER A 181 -31.27 25.22 -3.42
N GLY A 182 -31.21 24.15 -4.22
CA GLY A 182 -31.59 22.78 -3.80
C GLY A 182 -30.69 22.11 -2.76
N ASN A 183 -29.72 22.83 -2.18
CA ASN A 183 -28.91 22.41 -1.04
C ASN A 183 -29.50 22.81 0.32
N ALA A 184 -30.75 23.29 0.34
CA ALA A 184 -31.50 23.60 1.55
C ALA A 184 -32.92 23.04 1.48
N SER A 185 -33.45 22.60 2.62
CA SER A 185 -34.88 22.41 2.86
C SER A 185 -35.47 23.67 3.48
N MET A 186 -36.73 23.98 3.20
CA MET A 186 -37.41 25.19 3.69
C MET A 186 -38.66 24.84 4.50
N SER A 187 -38.87 25.58 5.59
CA SER A 187 -40.13 25.62 6.34
C SER A 187 -40.59 27.08 6.49
N VAL A 188 -41.91 27.27 6.58
CA VAL A 188 -42.54 28.60 6.68
C VAL A 188 -43.55 28.65 7.82
N GLU A 189 -43.49 29.73 8.61
CA GLU A 189 -44.46 30.05 9.66
C GLU A 189 -45.21 31.35 9.30
N GLY A 190 -46.51 31.41 9.60
CA GLY A 190 -47.39 32.58 9.37
C GLY A 190 -48.63 32.25 8.53
N ASN A 191 -49.49 33.26 8.28
CA ASN A 191 -50.75 33.07 7.57
C ASN A 191 -50.57 33.20 6.04
N ALA A 192 -50.67 32.07 5.33
CA ALA A 192 -50.60 32.03 3.88
C ALA A 192 -51.50 30.93 3.31
N GLU A 193 -52.12 31.18 2.15
CA GLU A 193 -52.82 30.16 1.36
C GLU A 193 -51.84 29.56 0.35
N GLU A 194 -51.24 28.41 0.70
CA GLU A 194 -50.28 27.69 -0.16
C GLU A 194 -50.92 27.28 -1.50
N ILE A 195 -50.24 27.60 -2.59
CA ILE A 195 -50.60 27.20 -3.96
C ILE A 195 -49.71 26.05 -4.43
N ILE A 196 -48.40 26.15 -4.13
CA ILE A 196 -47.40 25.15 -4.49
C ILE A 196 -46.31 25.12 -3.43
N SER A 197 -45.89 23.91 -3.07
CA SER A 197 -44.71 23.67 -2.27
C SER A 197 -43.98 22.48 -2.87
N SER A 198 -42.72 22.69 -3.27
CA SER A 198 -41.82 21.66 -3.79
C SER A 198 -40.39 21.90 -3.32
N ASP A 199 -39.43 21.08 -3.77
CA ASP A 199 -38.07 21.04 -3.23
C ASP A 199 -37.23 22.32 -3.40
N ALA A 200 -37.67 23.27 -4.25
CA ALA A 200 -36.95 24.52 -4.51
C ALA A 200 -37.85 25.75 -4.73
N ILE A 201 -39.17 25.59 -4.61
CA ILE A 201 -40.12 26.68 -4.81
C ILE A 201 -41.34 26.54 -3.89
N TYR A 202 -41.73 27.67 -3.31
CA TYR A 202 -42.95 27.85 -2.54
C TYR A 202 -43.71 29.03 -3.12
N GLY A 203 -44.98 28.82 -3.43
CA GLY A 203 -45.88 29.85 -3.93
C GLY A 203 -47.13 29.88 -3.08
N ALA A 204 -47.53 31.07 -2.63
CA ALA A 204 -48.70 31.24 -1.78
C ALA A 204 -49.40 32.58 -2.04
N LYS A 205 -50.68 32.64 -1.67
CA LYS A 205 -51.48 33.87 -1.60
C LYS A 205 -51.43 34.40 -0.17
N VAL A 206 -51.04 35.66 -0.01
CA VAL A 206 -50.76 36.27 1.30
C VAL A 206 -51.41 37.65 1.36
N MET A 207 -52.08 37.97 2.46
CA MET A 207 -52.67 39.30 2.65
C MET A 207 -51.57 40.34 2.88
N PRO A 208 -51.65 41.53 2.27
CA PRO A 208 -50.70 42.61 2.57
C PRO A 208 -50.65 42.93 4.07
N GLY A 209 -49.45 43.07 4.61
CA GLY A 209 -49.19 43.29 6.03
C GLY A 209 -48.99 42.02 6.87
N GLU A 210 -49.31 40.83 6.35
CA GLU A 210 -48.97 39.57 7.04
C GLU A 210 -47.45 39.34 7.05
N GLU A 211 -46.95 38.81 8.16
CA GLU A 211 -45.56 38.44 8.32
C GLU A 211 -45.39 36.92 8.17
N LEU A 212 -44.37 36.53 7.39
CA LEU A 212 -43.97 35.15 7.17
C LEU A 212 -42.52 34.98 7.59
N THR A 213 -42.23 33.91 8.33
CA THR A 213 -40.87 33.53 8.71
C THR A 213 -40.47 32.27 7.95
N PHE A 214 -39.41 32.39 7.15
CA PHE A 214 -38.82 31.29 6.41
C PHE A 214 -37.60 30.78 7.16
N THR A 215 -37.53 29.46 7.39
CA THR A 215 -36.36 28.79 7.96
C THR A 215 -35.83 27.79 6.96
N PHE A 216 -34.58 28.00 6.54
CA PHE A 216 -33.84 27.14 5.64
C PHE A 216 -32.81 26.33 6.43
N THR A 217 -32.80 25.03 6.21
CA THR A 217 -31.85 24.09 6.83
C THR A 217 -31.05 23.42 5.72
N PRO A 218 -29.71 23.36 5.78
CA PRO A 218 -28.93 22.73 4.74
C PRO A 218 -29.23 21.23 4.65
N THR A 219 -29.28 20.69 3.43
CA THR A 219 -29.55 19.26 3.20
C THR A 219 -28.31 18.39 3.41
N LYS A 220 -27.11 18.98 3.33
CA LYS A 220 -25.81 18.34 3.50
C LYS A 220 -24.77 19.38 3.90
N ASP A 221 -23.99 19.09 4.94
CA ASP A 221 -22.99 19.99 5.54
C ASP A 221 -23.59 21.37 5.92
N GLY A 222 -22.81 22.29 6.49
CA GLY A 222 -23.31 23.62 6.85
C GLY A 222 -23.37 24.59 5.65
N PHE A 223 -24.18 25.64 5.76
CA PHE A 223 -24.09 26.79 4.87
C PHE A 223 -22.73 27.49 5.05
N SER A 224 -22.12 27.91 3.95
CA SER A 224 -20.92 28.77 3.89
C SER A 224 -21.20 30.15 3.30
N GLY A 225 -22.42 30.37 2.82
CA GLY A 225 -22.91 31.66 2.34
C GLY A 225 -24.43 31.64 2.16
N ALA A 226 -25.07 32.79 2.34
CA ALA A 226 -26.49 32.97 2.08
C ALA A 226 -26.73 34.33 1.43
N GLN A 227 -27.53 34.35 0.36
CA GLN A 227 -27.90 35.56 -0.36
C GLN A 227 -29.41 35.60 -0.59
N LEU A 228 -30.00 36.79 -0.54
CA LEU A 228 -31.37 37.07 -0.93
C LEU A 228 -31.36 38.04 -2.12
N ASN A 229 -31.94 37.64 -3.24
CA ASN A 229 -32.03 38.43 -4.47
C ASN A 229 -30.66 38.96 -4.95
N GLY A 230 -29.56 38.27 -4.60
CA GLY A 230 -28.19 38.64 -4.96
C GLY A 230 -27.44 39.48 -3.92
N GLU A 231 -28.07 39.81 -2.78
CA GLU A 231 -27.43 40.52 -1.67
C GLU A 231 -27.16 39.56 -0.50
N ASP A 232 -26.00 39.70 0.16
CA ASP A 232 -25.61 38.85 1.29
C ASP A 232 -26.56 39.09 2.48
N ILE A 233 -26.98 37.99 3.12
CA ILE A 233 -27.83 38.00 4.31
C ILE A 233 -27.16 37.27 5.46
N GLU A 234 -27.54 37.59 6.71
CA GLU A 234 -27.07 36.85 7.87
C GLU A 234 -27.62 35.42 7.88
N PHE A 235 -26.78 34.46 8.26
CA PHE A 235 -27.14 33.06 8.39
C PHE A 235 -26.28 32.39 9.48
N ALA A 236 -26.74 31.24 9.98
CA ALA A 236 -25.92 30.31 10.72
C ALA A 236 -25.63 29.08 9.86
N ALA A 237 -24.52 28.39 10.12
CA ALA A 237 -24.11 27.21 9.34
C ALA A 237 -25.22 26.14 9.29
N ASP A 238 -25.94 25.92 10.39
CA ASP A 238 -26.97 24.89 10.48
C ASP A 238 -28.37 25.38 10.08
N SER A 239 -28.57 26.70 9.92
CA SER A 239 -29.89 27.29 9.65
C SER A 239 -29.80 28.76 9.21
N CYS A 240 -30.62 29.16 8.25
CA CYS A 240 -30.87 30.56 7.90
C CYS A 240 -32.35 30.89 8.10
N THR A 241 -32.65 31.93 8.87
CA THR A 241 -34.03 32.37 9.13
C THR A 241 -34.23 33.78 8.59
N TYR A 242 -35.32 34.01 7.86
CA TYR A 242 -35.66 35.30 7.27
C TYR A 242 -37.15 35.62 7.47
N THR A 243 -37.43 36.79 8.05
CA THR A 243 -38.81 37.30 8.22
C THR A 243 -39.14 38.31 7.13
N PHE A 244 -40.31 38.12 6.50
CA PHE A 244 -40.78 38.91 5.38
C PHE A 244 -42.21 39.40 5.63
N THR A 245 -42.44 40.70 5.49
CA THR A 245 -43.78 41.30 5.55
C THR A 245 -44.32 41.51 4.14
N MET A 246 -45.52 40.99 3.85
CA MET A 246 -46.08 41.03 2.50
C MET A 246 -46.48 42.46 2.09
N PRO A 247 -45.95 43.02 0.99
CA PRO A 247 -46.40 44.31 0.47
C PRO A 247 -47.72 44.16 -0.31
N ASN A 248 -48.34 45.28 -0.68
CA ASN A 248 -49.53 45.29 -1.53
C ASN A 248 -49.20 45.11 -3.04
N GLU A 249 -48.29 44.19 -3.34
CA GLU A 249 -47.93 43.78 -4.69
C GLU A 249 -47.34 42.36 -4.69
N GLY A 250 -47.45 41.66 -5.82
CA GLY A 250 -46.84 40.34 -5.98
C GLY A 250 -45.33 40.41 -5.80
N THR A 251 -44.77 39.53 -4.97
CA THR A 251 -43.36 39.56 -4.58
C THR A 251 -42.67 38.24 -4.90
N THR A 252 -41.40 38.31 -5.30
CA THR A 252 -40.52 37.15 -5.46
C THR A 252 -39.28 37.28 -4.58
N LEU A 253 -39.01 36.27 -3.76
CA LEU A 253 -37.80 36.13 -2.96
C LEU A 253 -36.96 34.99 -3.53
N ARG A 254 -35.67 35.25 -3.82
CA ARG A 254 -34.73 34.24 -4.30
C ARG A 254 -33.58 34.08 -3.32
N PHE A 255 -33.57 32.98 -2.60
CA PHE A 255 -32.49 32.60 -1.70
C PHE A 255 -31.44 31.77 -2.45
N THR A 256 -30.16 32.09 -2.25
CA THR A 256 -29.05 31.27 -2.74
C THR A 256 -28.18 30.91 -1.55
N PHE A 257 -27.98 29.62 -1.33
CA PHE A 257 -27.11 29.11 -0.29
C PHE A 257 -25.89 28.45 -0.91
N THR A 258 -24.71 28.72 -0.35
CA THR A 258 -23.48 28.01 -0.67
C THR A 258 -23.22 26.97 0.41
N SER A 259 -22.74 25.79 0.03
CA SER A 259 -22.37 24.71 0.94
C SER A 259 -21.03 24.12 0.48
N VAL A 260 -20.23 23.63 1.42
CA VAL A 260 -18.93 23.01 1.15
C VAL A 260 -19.04 21.50 1.30
N ASP A 261 -18.67 20.75 0.27
CA ASP A 261 -18.77 19.28 0.28
C ASP A 261 -17.52 18.67 0.92
N LYS A 262 -17.70 18.04 2.08
CA LYS A 262 -16.62 17.38 2.83
C LYS A 262 -16.62 15.85 2.71
N SER A 263 -17.43 15.28 1.82
CA SER A 263 -17.60 13.84 1.74
C SER A 263 -16.32 13.09 1.37
N ILE A 264 -15.52 13.60 0.42
CA ILE A 264 -14.23 13.00 0.04
C ILE A 264 -13.24 13.09 1.19
N LEU A 265 -13.09 14.28 1.81
CA LEU A 265 -12.21 14.47 2.96
C LEU A 265 -12.59 13.54 4.12
N GLY A 266 -13.90 13.38 4.40
CA GLY A 266 -14.40 12.45 5.40
C GLY A 266 -14.04 10.99 5.08
N ALA A 267 -14.18 10.56 3.82
CA ALA A 267 -13.82 9.21 3.39
C ALA A 267 -12.30 8.95 3.49
N VAL A 268 -11.46 9.91 3.09
CA VAL A 268 -10.00 9.79 3.21
C VAL A 268 -9.59 9.76 4.68
N LEU A 269 -10.19 10.61 5.53
CA LEU A 269 -9.97 10.60 6.98
C LEU A 269 -10.36 9.27 7.63
N GLU A 270 -11.46 8.64 7.20
CA GLU A 270 -11.87 7.33 7.70
C GLU A 270 -10.76 6.29 7.45
N GLN A 271 -10.20 6.27 6.24
CA GLN A 271 -9.10 5.36 5.90
C GLN A 271 -7.81 5.71 6.65
N ALA A 272 -7.44 6.99 6.72
CA ALA A 272 -6.22 7.42 7.40
C ALA A 272 -6.26 7.17 8.91
N ASN A 273 -7.42 7.33 9.57
CA ASN A 273 -7.60 7.01 10.98
C ASN A 273 -7.66 5.50 11.26
N ALA A 274 -7.93 4.67 10.24
CA ALA A 274 -7.90 3.22 10.36
C ALA A 274 -6.47 2.65 10.29
N VAL A 275 -5.47 3.47 9.93
CA VAL A 275 -4.06 3.06 9.92
C VAL A 275 -3.60 2.74 11.35
N PRO A 276 -3.10 1.52 11.62
CA PRO A 276 -2.62 1.15 12.94
C PRO A 276 -1.43 2.00 13.41
N GLN A 277 -1.37 2.30 14.71
CA GLN A 277 -0.32 3.16 15.26
C GLN A 277 1.09 2.54 15.12
N ASP A 278 1.20 1.22 15.18
CA ASP A 278 2.44 0.49 14.96
C ASP A 278 2.98 0.64 13.54
N VAL A 279 2.10 0.75 12.53
CA VAL A 279 2.48 1.08 11.15
C VAL A 279 3.06 2.49 11.10
N ILE A 280 2.38 3.47 11.69
CA ILE A 280 2.84 4.88 11.73
C ILE A 280 4.17 5.00 12.49
N ASP A 281 4.33 4.26 13.58
CA ASP A 281 5.55 4.26 14.38
C ASP A 281 6.72 3.56 13.68
N GLY A 282 6.43 2.64 12.77
CA GLY A 282 7.40 1.93 11.94
C GLY A 282 7.86 2.68 10.69
N LEU A 283 7.27 3.82 10.33
CA LEU A 283 7.69 4.61 9.17
C LEU A 283 9.06 5.29 9.38
N VAL A 284 9.75 5.57 8.28
CA VAL A 284 10.90 6.49 8.32
C VAL A 284 10.49 7.86 8.85
N PRO A 285 11.37 8.59 9.57
CA PRO A 285 11.00 9.82 10.27
C PRO A 285 10.31 10.87 9.40
N GLU A 286 10.79 11.07 8.17
CA GLU A 286 10.23 12.06 7.23
C GLU A 286 8.82 11.67 6.77
N ALA A 287 8.59 10.41 6.39
CA ALA A 287 7.27 9.90 6.01
C ALA A 287 6.29 9.98 7.18
N LYS A 288 6.73 9.63 8.40
CA LYS A 288 5.94 9.76 9.63
C LYS A 288 5.49 11.18 9.88
N GLU A 289 6.40 12.14 9.74
CA GLU A 289 6.11 13.56 9.92
C GLU A 289 5.09 14.06 8.89
N ILE A 290 5.30 13.77 7.60
CA ILE A 290 4.40 14.18 6.53
C ILE A 290 2.99 13.61 6.73
N PHE A 291 2.87 12.30 7.02
CA PHE A 291 1.59 11.66 7.29
C PHE A 291 0.87 12.25 8.50
N THR A 292 1.58 12.44 9.62
CA THR A 292 0.98 12.97 10.85
C THR A 292 0.51 14.41 10.68
N ASN A 293 1.29 15.23 9.96
CA ASN A 293 0.95 16.62 9.68
C ASN A 293 -0.27 16.72 8.74
N ALA A 294 -0.30 15.93 7.66
CA ALA A 294 -1.42 15.89 6.73
C ALA A 294 -2.71 15.41 7.41
N LEU A 295 -2.62 14.36 8.24
CA LEU A 295 -3.76 13.86 9.02
C LEU A 295 -4.30 14.93 9.98
N THR A 296 -3.41 15.64 10.69
CA THR A 296 -3.80 16.72 11.60
C THR A 296 -4.46 17.88 10.86
N ASN A 297 -3.91 18.30 9.71
CA ASN A 297 -4.48 19.35 8.87
C ASN A 297 -5.87 18.95 8.36
N ALA A 298 -5.99 17.74 7.82
CA ALA A 298 -7.26 17.18 7.34
C ALA A 298 -8.34 17.13 8.43
N GLN A 299 -7.99 16.69 9.65
CA GLN A 299 -8.91 16.71 10.79
C GLN A 299 -9.34 18.14 11.17
N THR A 300 -8.40 19.10 11.14
CA THR A 300 -8.66 20.52 11.42
C THR A 300 -9.61 21.14 10.40
N VAL A 301 -9.33 20.95 9.10
CA VAL A 301 -10.17 21.44 8.00
C VAL A 301 -11.55 20.78 8.01
N TYR A 302 -11.62 19.48 8.29
CA TYR A 302 -12.89 18.77 8.40
C TYR A 302 -13.77 19.34 9.52
N GLY A 303 -13.19 19.63 10.69
CA GLY A 303 -13.89 20.25 11.82
C GLY A 303 -14.21 21.75 11.66
N ASN A 304 -13.55 22.46 10.74
CA ASN A 304 -13.77 23.89 10.54
C ASN A 304 -15.05 24.17 9.73
N VAL A 305 -16.09 24.71 10.37
CA VAL A 305 -17.38 25.06 9.72
C VAL A 305 -17.26 26.13 8.64
N ASN A 306 -16.20 26.95 8.68
CA ASN A 306 -15.95 28.02 7.72
C ASN A 306 -14.88 27.64 6.68
N ALA A 307 -14.45 26.37 6.61
CA ALA A 307 -13.51 25.93 5.59
C ALA A 307 -14.07 26.17 4.19
N THR A 308 -13.26 26.71 3.30
CA THR A 308 -13.57 26.88 1.87
C THR A 308 -13.48 25.55 1.12
N GLN A 309 -14.08 25.48 -0.07
CA GLN A 309 -14.00 24.25 -0.87
C GLN A 309 -12.55 23.98 -1.33
N GLU A 310 -11.78 25.03 -1.58
CA GLU A 310 -10.36 24.96 -1.90
C GLU A 310 -9.55 24.34 -0.75
N GLU A 311 -9.73 24.81 0.48
CA GLU A 311 -9.06 24.25 1.67
C GLU A 311 -9.45 22.78 1.90
N VAL A 312 -10.72 22.43 1.70
CA VAL A 312 -11.18 21.04 1.79
C VAL A 312 -10.53 20.18 0.71
N ASN A 313 -10.39 20.71 -0.51
CA ASN A 313 -9.77 20.00 -1.62
C ASN A 313 -8.28 19.75 -1.42
N GLU A 314 -7.57 20.78 -0.97
CA GLU A 314 -6.15 20.68 -0.62
C GLU A 314 -5.96 19.67 0.52
N ALA A 315 -6.76 19.75 1.59
CA ALA A 315 -6.63 18.87 2.75
C ALA A 315 -6.83 17.38 2.42
N TRP A 316 -7.79 17.02 1.56
CA TRP A 316 -7.96 15.61 1.19
C TRP A 316 -6.91 15.15 0.18
N SER A 317 -6.44 16.03 -0.71
CA SER A 317 -5.35 15.72 -1.64
C SER A 317 -4.05 15.47 -0.89
N ASP A 318 -3.66 16.37 0.01
CA ASP A 318 -2.45 16.26 0.82
C ASP A 318 -2.48 15.00 1.69
N LEU A 319 -3.63 14.69 2.30
CA LEU A 319 -3.77 13.47 3.09
C LEU A 319 -3.66 12.21 2.22
N LEU A 320 -4.23 12.21 1.02
CA LEU A 320 -4.12 11.09 0.10
C LEU A 320 -2.67 10.88 -0.38
N ASP A 321 -1.96 11.96 -0.70
CA ASP A 321 -0.54 11.91 -1.06
C ASP A 321 0.31 11.40 0.11
N ALA A 322 0.01 11.84 1.33
CA ALA A 322 0.70 11.36 2.51
C ALA A 322 0.37 9.89 2.85
N MET A 323 -0.84 9.40 2.51
CA MET A 323 -1.18 7.98 2.64
C MET A 323 -0.34 7.08 1.73
N HIS A 324 0.11 7.58 0.57
CA HIS A 324 1.06 6.83 -0.27
C HIS A 324 2.40 6.62 0.43
N LEU A 325 2.76 7.47 1.40
CA LEU A 325 4.02 7.34 2.14
C LEU A 325 3.99 6.23 3.21
N LEU A 326 2.84 5.59 3.43
CA LEU A 326 2.71 4.48 4.37
C LEU A 326 3.52 3.23 3.96
N GLU A 327 4.02 3.17 2.72
CA GLU A 327 4.89 2.10 2.23
C GLU A 327 6.36 2.26 2.65
N PHE A 328 6.77 3.43 3.14
CA PHE A 328 8.15 3.72 3.54
C PHE A 328 8.42 3.34 5.01
N GLU A 329 8.29 2.06 5.31
CA GLU A 329 8.66 1.48 6.61
C GLU A 329 10.18 1.55 6.82
N ALA A 330 10.62 1.93 8.02
CA ALA A 330 12.00 1.93 8.44
C ALA A 330 12.50 0.51 8.74
N GLY A 331 13.65 0.16 8.19
CA GLY A 331 14.30 -1.13 8.41
C GLY A 331 15.16 -1.15 9.68
N ASP A 332 15.13 -2.26 10.41
CA ASP A 332 16.06 -2.50 11.52
C ASP A 332 17.42 -2.95 10.98
N LYS A 333 18.28 -1.99 10.67
CA LYS A 333 19.62 -2.23 10.13
C LYS A 333 20.54 -3.02 11.07
N GLU A 334 20.28 -3.04 12.38
CA GLU A 334 21.09 -3.80 13.34
C GLU A 334 21.05 -5.31 13.05
N THR A 335 20.03 -5.78 12.33
CA THR A 335 19.93 -7.17 11.85
C THR A 335 21.00 -7.55 10.83
N LEU A 336 21.54 -6.59 10.06
CA LEU A 336 22.61 -6.83 9.08
C LEU A 336 23.98 -6.99 9.76
N LEU A 337 24.21 -6.33 10.90
CA LEU A 337 25.53 -6.26 11.53
C LEU A 337 26.15 -7.64 11.84
N PRO A 338 25.43 -8.63 12.42
CA PRO A 338 25.99 -9.96 12.62
C PRO A 338 26.42 -10.64 11.32
N LEU A 339 25.62 -10.49 10.26
CA LEU A 339 25.88 -11.10 8.96
C LEU A 339 27.06 -10.44 8.26
N ILE A 340 27.15 -9.11 8.31
CA ILE A 340 28.30 -8.34 7.83
C ILE A 340 29.58 -8.78 8.53
N ASN A 341 29.57 -8.90 9.86
CA ASN A 341 30.76 -9.34 10.62
C ASN A 341 31.22 -10.76 10.26
N ILE A 342 30.29 -11.67 9.96
CA ILE A 342 30.63 -13.02 9.46
C ILE A 342 31.22 -12.91 8.05
N ALA A 343 30.58 -12.13 7.18
CA ALA A 343 31.01 -11.96 5.80
C ALA A 343 32.40 -11.30 5.70
N GLU A 344 32.71 -10.32 6.54
CA GLU A 344 34.05 -9.70 6.59
C GLU A 344 35.15 -10.70 6.95
N GLN A 345 34.89 -11.61 7.91
CA GLN A 345 35.84 -12.66 8.26
C GLN A 345 36.03 -13.67 7.12
N LEU A 346 34.97 -13.95 6.36
CA LEU A 346 35.04 -14.82 5.19
C LEU A 346 35.74 -14.14 4.01
N ALA A 347 35.57 -12.82 3.86
CA ALA A 347 36.23 -12.02 2.83
C ALA A 347 37.76 -12.13 2.89
N GLU A 348 38.32 -12.22 4.10
CA GLU A 348 39.77 -12.40 4.31
C GLU A 348 40.29 -13.80 3.93
N ARG A 349 39.39 -14.74 3.63
CA ARG A 349 39.70 -16.17 3.39
C ARG A 349 39.11 -16.70 2.09
N LEU A 350 38.73 -15.83 1.14
CA LEU A 350 38.08 -16.24 -0.11
C LEU A 350 38.96 -17.16 -0.97
N ASP A 351 40.27 -17.16 -0.78
CA ASP A 351 41.21 -18.07 -1.44
C ASP A 351 41.10 -19.53 -0.98
N GLU A 352 40.51 -19.78 0.20
CA GLU A 352 40.19 -21.12 0.71
C GLU A 352 38.94 -21.74 0.04
N PHE A 353 38.17 -20.94 -0.72
CA PHE A 353 36.93 -21.34 -1.37
C PHE A 353 37.08 -21.56 -2.88
N LYS A 354 36.25 -22.42 -3.45
CA LYS A 354 36.24 -22.72 -4.88
C LYS A 354 36.00 -21.43 -5.68
N PRO A 355 36.83 -21.10 -6.70
CA PRO A 355 36.75 -19.82 -7.41
C PRO A 355 35.36 -19.43 -7.96
N GLY A 356 34.54 -20.40 -8.40
CA GLY A 356 33.19 -20.11 -8.91
C GLY A 356 32.14 -19.81 -7.83
N THR A 357 32.46 -20.13 -6.56
CA THR A 357 31.51 -20.00 -5.44
C THR A 357 31.61 -18.64 -4.75
N THR A 358 32.71 -17.92 -4.93
CA THR A 358 32.95 -16.58 -4.35
C THR A 358 32.39 -15.45 -5.23
N GLU A 359 31.90 -15.76 -6.43
CA GLU A 359 31.35 -14.76 -7.35
C GLU A 359 30.08 -14.10 -6.76
N GLY A 360 30.11 -12.77 -6.67
CA GLY A 360 29.06 -11.93 -6.10
C GLY A 360 29.20 -11.66 -4.59
N PHE A 361 30.11 -12.33 -3.90
CA PHE A 361 30.25 -12.22 -2.44
C PHE A 361 30.63 -10.82 -1.96
N GLU A 362 31.68 -10.22 -2.52
CA GLU A 362 32.12 -8.88 -2.14
C GLU A 362 31.09 -7.80 -2.48
N GLU A 363 30.36 -7.98 -3.59
CA GLU A 363 29.29 -7.06 -4.00
C GLU A 363 28.14 -7.09 -3.00
N ALA A 364 27.67 -8.28 -2.61
CA ALA A 364 26.63 -8.43 -1.59
C ALA A 364 27.07 -7.88 -0.22
N LEU A 365 28.34 -8.10 0.17
CA LEU A 365 28.89 -7.54 1.41
C LEU A 365 28.93 -6.02 1.38
N ASN A 366 29.35 -5.41 0.27
CA ASN A 366 29.39 -3.95 0.14
C ASN A 366 27.98 -3.36 0.12
N ALA A 367 27.03 -3.96 -0.60
CA ALA A 367 25.64 -3.53 -0.60
C ALA A 367 25.02 -3.55 0.81
N ALA A 368 25.27 -4.62 1.59
CA ALA A 368 24.82 -4.69 2.97
C ALA A 368 25.47 -3.62 3.86
N LYS A 369 26.76 -3.32 3.67
CA LYS A 369 27.45 -2.23 4.39
C LYS A 369 26.90 -0.86 4.02
N ASP A 370 26.57 -0.63 2.77
CA ASP A 370 26.00 0.62 2.28
C ASP A 370 24.63 0.86 2.93
N VAL A 371 23.72 -0.12 2.88
CA VAL A 371 22.41 -0.06 3.56
C VAL A 371 22.56 0.11 5.07
N TYR A 372 23.52 -0.57 5.70
CA TYR A 372 23.79 -0.43 7.14
C TYR A 372 24.29 0.99 7.52
N ALA A 373 25.01 1.66 6.62
CA ALA A 373 25.51 3.01 6.84
C ALA A 373 24.42 4.08 6.76
N GLU A 374 23.28 3.79 6.13
CA GLU A 374 22.15 4.71 6.03
C GLU A 374 21.55 5.03 7.41
N GLU A 375 21.11 6.27 7.62
CA GLU A 375 20.55 6.71 8.91
C GLU A 375 19.20 6.06 9.17
N ASN A 376 18.33 6.02 8.14
CA ASN A 376 16.99 5.46 8.18
C ASN A 376 16.72 4.65 6.90
N PRO A 377 17.38 3.49 6.70
CA PRO A 377 17.15 2.67 5.53
C PRO A 377 15.72 2.16 5.49
N LEU A 378 15.19 1.90 4.28
CA LEU A 378 13.87 1.29 4.16
C LEU A 378 13.94 -0.18 4.56
N LYS A 379 12.84 -0.69 5.10
CA LYS A 379 12.72 -2.10 5.48
C LYS A 379 13.00 -3.04 4.30
N ALA A 380 12.50 -2.71 3.12
CA ALA A 380 12.74 -3.49 1.91
C ALA A 380 14.24 -3.57 1.56
N ASP A 381 14.97 -2.46 1.68
CA ASP A 381 16.39 -2.40 1.38
C ASP A 381 17.22 -3.22 2.39
N VAL A 382 16.86 -3.16 3.67
CA VAL A 382 17.48 -3.99 4.73
C VAL A 382 17.22 -5.48 4.48
N ASP A 383 15.98 -5.86 4.19
CA ASP A 383 15.60 -7.27 3.94
C ASP A 383 16.32 -7.80 2.68
N GLU A 384 16.33 -7.04 1.58
CA GLU A 384 17.01 -7.41 0.34
C GLU A 384 18.53 -7.56 0.54
N ALA A 385 19.17 -6.62 1.24
CA ALA A 385 20.59 -6.69 1.53
C ALA A 385 20.94 -7.90 2.41
N TYR A 386 20.09 -8.22 3.38
CA TYR A 386 20.25 -9.38 4.24
C TYR A 386 20.19 -10.68 3.43
N ASP A 387 19.12 -10.85 2.65
CA ASP A 387 18.89 -12.06 1.84
C ASP A 387 20.02 -12.26 0.81
N ASN A 388 20.45 -11.18 0.13
CA ASN A 388 21.53 -11.24 -0.84
C ASN A 388 22.88 -11.62 -0.20
N LEU A 389 23.22 -11.03 0.96
CA LEU A 389 24.45 -11.37 1.67
C LEU A 389 24.41 -12.80 2.20
N GLN A 390 23.27 -13.24 2.74
CA GLN A 390 23.10 -14.60 3.22
C GLN A 390 23.26 -15.62 2.08
N ALA A 391 22.59 -15.39 0.94
CA ALA A 391 22.71 -16.26 -0.22
C ALA A 391 24.15 -16.34 -0.74
N ALA A 392 24.88 -15.21 -0.74
CA ALA A 392 26.28 -15.19 -1.13
C ALA A 392 27.17 -16.00 -0.16
N ILE A 393 26.93 -15.91 1.15
CA ILE A 393 27.61 -16.73 2.16
C ILE A 393 27.30 -18.21 1.97
N GLU A 394 26.03 -18.57 1.74
CA GLU A 394 25.59 -19.98 1.57
C GLU A 394 26.12 -20.63 0.29
N LYS A 395 26.41 -19.83 -0.74
CA LYS A 395 27.01 -20.29 -2.00
C LYS A 395 28.47 -20.75 -1.82
N LEU A 396 29.17 -20.25 -0.80
CA LEU A 396 30.59 -20.53 -0.59
C LEU A 396 30.85 -22.01 -0.34
N GLU A 397 31.74 -22.62 -1.12
CA GLU A 397 32.22 -23.99 -0.91
C GLU A 397 33.73 -24.01 -0.72
N PHE A 398 34.19 -24.63 0.37
CA PHE A 398 35.62 -24.83 0.60
C PHE A 398 36.27 -25.67 -0.50
N ARG A 399 37.51 -25.34 -0.84
CA ARG A 399 38.36 -26.19 -1.68
C ARG A 399 38.73 -27.46 -0.93
N ALA A 400 39.08 -28.51 -1.69
CA ALA A 400 39.67 -29.71 -1.12
C ALA A 400 41.03 -29.41 -0.46
N ASP A 401 41.29 -30.06 0.68
CA ASP A 401 42.60 -30.04 1.32
C ASP A 401 43.58 -30.92 0.53
N MET A 402 44.56 -30.25 -0.08
CA MET A 402 45.57 -30.87 -0.94
C MET A 402 46.82 -31.33 -0.17
N SER A 403 46.94 -31.04 1.12
CA SER A 403 48.18 -31.19 1.88
C SER A 403 48.71 -32.63 1.90
N ALA A 404 47.83 -33.61 2.08
CA ALA A 404 48.19 -35.03 2.10
C ALA A 404 48.65 -35.52 0.72
N LEU A 405 47.93 -35.14 -0.35
CA LEU A 405 48.29 -35.50 -1.72
C LEU A 405 49.61 -34.83 -2.13
N GLN A 406 49.79 -33.55 -1.81
CA GLN A 406 51.02 -32.81 -2.09
C GLN A 406 52.22 -33.48 -1.41
N SER A 407 52.09 -33.88 -0.15
CA SER A 407 53.17 -34.57 0.58
C SER A 407 53.55 -35.91 -0.08
N LEU A 408 52.58 -36.66 -0.57
CA LEU A 408 52.81 -37.93 -1.28
C LEU A 408 53.46 -37.71 -2.65
N VAL A 409 53.04 -36.67 -3.39
CA VAL A 409 53.64 -36.28 -4.67
C VAL A 409 55.09 -35.83 -4.46
N ASP A 410 55.36 -35.05 -3.42
CA ASP A 410 56.72 -34.64 -3.06
C ASP A 410 57.59 -35.86 -2.75
N GLU A 411 57.10 -36.82 -1.94
CA GLU A 411 57.81 -38.07 -1.64
C GLU A 411 58.06 -38.90 -2.91
N ALA A 412 57.03 -39.07 -3.75
CA ALA A 412 57.11 -39.78 -5.02
C ALA A 412 58.17 -39.16 -5.95
N ASN A 413 58.26 -37.84 -6.01
CA ASN A 413 59.23 -37.11 -6.82
C ASN A 413 60.67 -37.20 -6.27
N THR A 414 60.87 -37.65 -5.03
CA THR A 414 62.22 -37.96 -4.51
C THR A 414 62.76 -39.33 -4.94
N LEU A 415 61.91 -40.20 -5.50
CA LEU A 415 62.31 -41.53 -5.93
C LEU A 415 63.15 -41.43 -7.21
N ASP A 416 64.36 -42.02 -7.19
CA ASP A 416 65.19 -42.14 -8.39
C ASP A 416 64.63 -43.26 -9.29
N PRO A 417 64.19 -42.99 -10.53
CA PRO A 417 63.72 -44.01 -11.46
C PRO A 417 64.72 -45.16 -11.68
N ASP A 418 66.02 -44.88 -11.61
CA ASP A 418 67.08 -45.86 -11.88
C ASP A 418 67.26 -46.88 -10.74
N ASP A 419 66.68 -46.64 -9.56
CA ASP A 419 66.69 -47.58 -8.43
C ASP A 419 65.63 -48.70 -8.56
N TYR A 420 64.66 -48.56 -9.48
CA TYR A 420 63.48 -49.41 -9.58
C TYR A 420 63.38 -50.18 -10.91
N ILE A 421 62.72 -51.34 -10.87
CA ILE A 421 62.46 -52.17 -12.05
C ILE A 421 61.46 -51.45 -12.95
N GLN A 422 61.80 -51.27 -14.22
CA GLN A 422 60.97 -50.57 -15.21
C GLN A 422 59.93 -51.51 -15.82
N ASP A 423 58.92 -51.88 -15.02
CA ASP A 423 57.83 -52.78 -15.39
C ASP A 423 56.44 -52.10 -15.34
N GLU A 424 55.37 -52.88 -15.48
CA GLU A 424 53.98 -52.38 -15.45
C GLU A 424 53.63 -51.63 -14.14
N ALA A 425 54.24 -52.01 -13.00
CA ALA A 425 54.02 -51.30 -11.75
C ALA A 425 54.69 -49.93 -11.76
N PHE A 426 55.89 -49.81 -12.35
CA PHE A 426 56.56 -48.52 -12.52
C PHE A 426 55.83 -47.61 -13.52
N ASP A 427 55.31 -48.16 -14.62
CA ASP A 427 54.47 -47.40 -15.56
C ASP A 427 53.17 -46.92 -14.90
N THR A 428 52.54 -47.77 -14.08
CA THR A 428 51.36 -47.40 -13.28
C THR A 428 51.70 -46.26 -12.31
N PHE A 429 52.84 -46.33 -11.61
CA PHE A 429 53.30 -45.27 -10.72
C PHE A 429 53.47 -43.93 -11.45
N LYS A 430 54.17 -43.89 -12.59
CA LYS A 430 54.32 -42.66 -13.38
C LYS A 430 52.98 -42.06 -13.81
N SER A 431 52.05 -42.90 -14.27
CA SER A 431 50.70 -42.46 -14.67
C SER A 431 49.96 -41.84 -13.49
N VAL A 432 49.93 -42.52 -12.35
CA VAL A 432 49.21 -42.06 -11.17
C VAL A 432 49.85 -40.80 -10.57
N LEU A 433 51.18 -40.69 -10.59
CA LEU A 433 51.90 -39.48 -10.17
C LEU A 433 51.53 -38.28 -11.04
N ALA A 434 51.54 -38.43 -12.38
CA ALA A 434 51.14 -37.35 -13.29
C ALA A 434 49.68 -36.92 -13.08
N GLU A 435 48.76 -37.87 -12.88
CA GLU A 435 47.36 -37.57 -12.55
C GLU A 435 47.20 -36.89 -11.18
N ALA A 436 48.07 -37.22 -10.22
CA ALA A 436 48.09 -36.58 -8.90
C ALA A 436 48.57 -35.11 -9.00
N GLU A 437 49.61 -34.86 -9.78
CA GLU A 437 50.11 -33.50 -10.07
C GLU A 437 49.07 -32.64 -10.79
N GLU A 438 48.34 -33.21 -11.75
CA GLU A 438 47.25 -32.52 -12.43
C GLU A 438 46.11 -32.19 -11.46
N LEU A 439 45.75 -33.12 -10.57
CA LEU A 439 44.69 -32.91 -9.58
C LEU A 439 45.06 -31.81 -8.56
N LEU A 440 46.32 -31.73 -8.14
CA LEU A 440 46.82 -30.67 -7.25
C LEU A 440 46.65 -29.26 -7.84
N ALA A 441 46.67 -29.14 -9.17
CA ALA A 441 46.44 -27.88 -9.86
C ALA A 441 44.94 -27.53 -10.03
N ASN A 442 44.04 -28.49 -9.78
CA ASN A 442 42.60 -28.29 -9.93
C ASN A 442 41.98 -27.65 -8.68
N ALA A 443 41.83 -26.33 -8.70
CA ALA A 443 41.19 -25.56 -7.62
C ALA A 443 39.71 -25.91 -7.37
N ASN A 444 39.06 -26.67 -8.26
CA ASN A 444 37.67 -27.13 -8.13
C ASN A 444 37.56 -28.62 -7.79
N ALA A 445 38.67 -29.30 -7.46
CA ALA A 445 38.64 -30.70 -7.10
C ALA A 445 37.76 -30.95 -5.86
N ASP A 446 37.08 -32.09 -5.84
CA ASP A 446 36.35 -32.55 -4.67
C ASP A 446 37.28 -33.37 -3.75
N GLN A 447 37.04 -33.28 -2.44
CA GLN A 447 37.88 -33.98 -1.45
C GLN A 447 37.95 -35.49 -1.71
N ALA A 448 36.85 -36.10 -2.16
CA ALA A 448 36.81 -37.53 -2.46
C ALA A 448 37.78 -37.93 -3.59
N ASP A 449 37.95 -37.08 -4.60
CA ASP A 449 38.88 -37.32 -5.70
C ASP A 449 40.33 -37.19 -5.23
N VAL A 450 40.60 -36.18 -4.39
CA VAL A 450 41.93 -35.96 -3.78
C VAL A 450 42.32 -37.15 -2.90
N ASP A 451 41.41 -37.61 -2.03
CA ASP A 451 41.62 -38.75 -1.15
C ASP A 451 41.84 -40.05 -1.96
N ALA A 452 41.00 -40.29 -2.98
CA ALA A 452 41.14 -41.45 -3.85
C ALA A 452 42.46 -41.45 -4.62
N LYS A 453 42.93 -40.27 -5.05
CA LYS A 453 44.21 -40.13 -5.75
C LYS A 453 45.39 -40.36 -4.81
N ALA A 454 45.32 -39.87 -3.57
CA ALA A 454 46.33 -40.15 -2.54
C ALA A 454 46.45 -41.65 -2.25
N GLU A 455 45.32 -42.36 -2.13
CA GLU A 455 45.31 -43.83 -1.99
C GLU A 455 45.88 -44.57 -3.21
N ALA A 456 45.58 -44.08 -4.42
CA ALA A 456 46.11 -44.66 -5.64
C ALA A 456 47.64 -44.49 -5.73
N LEU A 457 48.16 -43.29 -5.45
CA LEU A 457 49.59 -43.00 -5.48
C LEU A 457 50.34 -43.83 -4.44
N THR A 458 49.79 -43.91 -3.21
CA THR A 458 50.33 -44.75 -2.14
C THR A 458 50.44 -46.22 -2.56
N ARG A 459 49.40 -46.78 -3.21
CA ARG A 459 49.43 -48.17 -3.71
C ARG A 459 50.44 -48.35 -4.84
N ALA A 460 50.57 -47.39 -5.73
CA ALA A 460 51.51 -47.47 -6.84
C ALA A 460 52.97 -47.40 -6.34
N MET A 461 53.27 -46.50 -5.41
CA MET A 461 54.57 -46.43 -4.72
C MET A 461 54.88 -47.74 -3.99
N ALA A 462 53.91 -48.32 -3.27
CA ALA A 462 54.10 -49.59 -2.56
C ALA A 462 54.30 -50.80 -3.49
N ALA A 463 53.87 -50.72 -4.75
CA ALA A 463 54.07 -51.77 -5.76
C ALA A 463 55.45 -51.69 -6.44
N LEU A 464 56.19 -50.60 -6.25
CA LEU A 464 57.52 -50.44 -6.83
C LEU A 464 58.49 -51.47 -6.26
N ARG A 465 59.26 -52.10 -7.16
CA ARG A 465 60.31 -53.07 -6.82
C ARG A 465 61.66 -52.47 -7.12
N LYS A 466 62.58 -52.51 -6.16
CA LYS A 466 63.98 -52.09 -6.39
C LYS A 466 64.70 -53.07 -7.30
N ILE A 467 65.67 -52.57 -8.05
CA ILE A 467 66.55 -53.42 -8.86
C ILE A 467 67.36 -54.34 -7.92
N PRO A 468 67.27 -55.67 -8.08
CA PRO A 468 68.07 -56.59 -7.29
C PRO A 468 69.55 -56.46 -7.69
N SER A 469 70.42 -56.54 -6.70
CA SER A 469 71.87 -56.55 -6.97
C SER A 469 72.28 -57.83 -7.72
N ARG A 470 73.40 -57.79 -8.44
CA ARG A 470 73.98 -59.00 -9.08
C ARG A 470 74.20 -60.13 -8.06
N ASP A 471 74.55 -59.80 -6.83
CA ASP A 471 74.70 -60.78 -5.74
C ASP A 471 73.37 -61.44 -5.36
N GLU A 472 72.26 -60.70 -5.38
CA GLU A 472 70.93 -61.27 -5.15
C GLU A 472 70.50 -62.17 -6.30
N LEU A 473 70.79 -61.80 -7.55
CA LEU A 473 70.58 -62.68 -8.71
C LEU A 473 71.36 -63.99 -8.58
N ASN A 474 72.64 -63.91 -8.19
CA ASN A 474 73.46 -65.10 -7.95
C ASN A 474 72.91 -66.00 -6.82
N LYS A 475 72.43 -65.41 -5.73
CA LYS A 475 71.77 -66.16 -4.64
C LYS A 475 70.50 -66.86 -5.13
N LEU A 476 69.66 -66.18 -5.90
CA LEU A 476 68.45 -66.76 -6.49
C LEU A 476 68.78 -67.92 -7.42
N ILE A 477 69.77 -67.77 -8.30
CA ILE A 477 70.24 -68.85 -9.19
C ILE A 477 70.65 -70.08 -8.37
N ALA A 478 71.48 -69.90 -7.34
CA ALA A 478 71.96 -70.99 -6.50
C ALA A 478 70.85 -71.67 -5.68
N GLU A 479 69.79 -70.94 -5.32
CA GLU A 479 68.58 -71.53 -4.72
C GLU A 479 67.77 -72.32 -5.74
N MET A 480 67.52 -71.74 -6.91
CA MET A 480 66.72 -72.32 -7.98
C MET A 480 67.36 -73.58 -8.58
N GLU A 481 68.69 -73.66 -8.62
CA GLU A 481 69.43 -74.87 -9.01
C GLU A 481 69.21 -76.05 -8.05
N ARG A 482 68.96 -75.78 -6.77
CA ARG A 482 68.72 -76.80 -5.74
C ARG A 482 67.26 -77.22 -5.65
N LYS A 483 66.36 -76.57 -6.39
CA LYS A 483 64.93 -76.85 -6.37
C LYS A 483 64.67 -78.24 -6.97
N ALA A 484 64.02 -79.12 -6.20
CA ALA A 484 63.58 -80.41 -6.72
C ALA A 484 62.47 -80.20 -7.77
N LEU A 485 62.72 -80.68 -8.98
CA LEU A 485 61.79 -80.54 -10.12
C LEU A 485 60.94 -81.80 -10.33
N ASP A 486 61.19 -82.85 -9.54
CA ASP A 486 60.43 -84.10 -9.58
C ASP A 486 58.99 -83.84 -9.14
N GLY A 487 58.04 -84.20 -10.02
CA GLY A 487 56.61 -83.99 -9.78
C GLY A 487 56.04 -82.72 -10.43
N TYR A 488 56.80 -82.02 -11.27
CA TYR A 488 56.30 -80.95 -12.15
C TYR A 488 56.22 -81.42 -13.61
N THR A 489 55.41 -80.75 -14.42
CA THR A 489 55.27 -81.07 -15.85
C THR A 489 56.53 -80.71 -16.63
N ASP A 490 56.87 -81.51 -17.65
CA ASP A 490 58.04 -81.26 -18.50
C ASP A 490 58.01 -79.88 -19.15
N ARG A 491 56.82 -79.39 -19.53
CA ARG A 491 56.64 -78.07 -20.16
C ARG A 491 57.00 -76.93 -19.20
N SER A 492 56.49 -76.95 -17.96
CA SER A 492 56.81 -75.92 -16.98
C SER A 492 58.27 -76.01 -16.51
N VAL A 493 58.81 -77.23 -16.39
CA VAL A 493 60.22 -77.45 -16.06
C VAL A 493 61.15 -76.92 -17.16
N ALA A 494 60.80 -77.11 -18.43
CA ALA A 494 61.57 -76.57 -19.55
C ALA A 494 61.58 -75.02 -19.53
N ALA A 495 60.43 -74.38 -19.27
CA ALA A 495 60.35 -72.93 -19.14
C ALA A 495 61.19 -72.40 -17.96
N PHE A 496 61.13 -73.07 -16.79
CA PHE A 496 61.98 -72.75 -15.64
C PHE A 496 63.47 -72.89 -15.93
N LYS A 497 63.89 -74.00 -16.56
CA LYS A 497 65.30 -74.20 -16.94
C LYS A 497 65.79 -73.16 -17.95
N ALA A 498 64.93 -72.75 -18.88
CA ALA A 498 65.25 -71.69 -19.82
C ALA A 498 65.48 -70.35 -19.09
N ALA A 499 64.58 -69.97 -18.19
CA ALA A 499 64.74 -68.76 -17.36
C ALA A 499 66.00 -68.82 -16.48
N LEU A 500 66.30 -69.98 -15.88
CA LEU A 500 67.53 -70.19 -15.09
C LEU A 500 68.79 -70.06 -15.95
N SER A 501 68.76 -70.53 -17.18
CA SER A 501 69.88 -70.37 -18.12
C SER A 501 70.09 -68.89 -18.48
N VAL A 502 69.02 -68.16 -18.79
CA VAL A 502 69.09 -66.71 -19.08
C VAL A 502 69.64 -65.94 -17.88
N ALA A 503 69.16 -66.25 -16.68
CA ALA A 503 69.64 -65.64 -15.45
C ALA A 503 71.15 -65.85 -15.23
N LYS A 504 71.66 -67.07 -15.47
CA LYS A 504 73.10 -67.36 -15.40
C LYS A 504 73.90 -66.58 -16.43
N THR A 505 73.41 -66.45 -17.65
CA THR A 505 74.08 -65.67 -18.70
C THR A 505 74.20 -64.21 -18.29
N VAL A 506 73.13 -63.60 -17.80
CA VAL A 506 73.13 -62.20 -17.35
C VAL A 506 74.01 -62.01 -16.10
N ALA A 507 74.00 -62.96 -15.16
CA ALA A 507 74.84 -62.89 -13.96
C ALA A 507 76.34 -62.96 -14.28
N ALA A 508 76.73 -63.72 -15.31
CA ALA A 508 78.11 -63.86 -15.77
C ALA A 508 78.59 -62.71 -16.67
N ASP A 509 77.68 -61.92 -17.24
CA ASP A 509 78.01 -60.74 -18.03
C ASP A 509 78.35 -59.56 -17.12
N GLU A 510 79.63 -59.20 -17.04
CA GLU A 510 80.11 -58.07 -16.24
C GLU A 510 79.59 -56.71 -16.75
N THR A 511 79.14 -56.63 -18.01
CA THR A 511 78.61 -55.41 -18.63
C THR A 511 77.11 -55.26 -18.51
N ALA A 512 76.40 -56.28 -18.02
CA ALA A 512 74.95 -56.20 -17.85
C ALA A 512 74.57 -55.09 -16.86
N ASP A 513 73.66 -54.22 -17.31
CA ASP A 513 73.10 -53.12 -16.54
C ASP A 513 72.08 -53.61 -15.49
N GLY A 514 71.65 -52.69 -14.60
CA GLY A 514 70.70 -52.99 -13.54
C GLY A 514 69.36 -53.54 -14.04
N GLN A 515 68.86 -53.04 -15.17
CA GLN A 515 67.57 -53.49 -15.72
C GLN A 515 67.67 -54.89 -16.34
N ALA A 516 68.78 -55.21 -16.98
CA ALA A 516 69.06 -56.57 -17.47
C ALA A 516 69.11 -57.56 -16.29
N ILE A 517 69.77 -57.19 -15.20
CA ILE A 517 69.83 -58.00 -13.96
C ILE A 517 68.43 -58.15 -13.36
N ALA A 518 67.65 -57.08 -13.25
CA ALA A 518 66.29 -57.10 -12.75
C ALA A 518 65.38 -58.03 -13.58
N LYS A 519 65.41 -57.90 -14.90
CA LYS A 519 64.62 -58.73 -15.82
C LYS A 519 65.02 -60.19 -15.75
N ALA A 520 66.31 -60.50 -15.60
CA ALA A 520 66.77 -61.87 -15.38
C ALA A 520 66.27 -62.44 -14.05
N TYR A 521 66.31 -61.64 -12.99
CA TYR A 521 65.82 -62.01 -11.66
C TYR A 521 64.32 -62.31 -11.68
N THR A 522 63.51 -61.37 -12.16
CA THR A 522 62.05 -61.50 -12.16
C THR A 522 61.58 -62.64 -13.06
N ASN A 523 62.15 -62.80 -14.25
CA ASN A 523 61.82 -63.93 -15.13
C ASN A 523 62.11 -65.29 -14.48
N LEU A 524 63.22 -65.40 -13.72
CA LEU A 524 63.55 -66.62 -13.00
C LEU A 524 62.57 -66.88 -11.84
N GLU A 525 62.24 -65.85 -11.07
CA GLU A 525 61.25 -65.94 -9.99
C GLU A 525 59.86 -66.34 -10.52
N GLU A 526 59.38 -65.68 -11.57
CA GLU A 526 58.10 -65.99 -12.21
C GLU A 526 58.08 -67.41 -12.79
N ALA A 527 59.14 -67.82 -13.47
CA ALA A 527 59.22 -69.18 -14.01
C ALA A 527 59.25 -70.24 -12.90
N ALA A 528 59.82 -69.93 -11.74
CA ALA A 528 59.80 -70.79 -10.56
C ALA A 528 58.39 -70.91 -9.97
N ASN A 529 57.66 -69.79 -9.88
CA ASN A 529 56.30 -69.73 -9.37
C ASN A 529 55.29 -70.39 -10.33
N ASN A 530 55.56 -70.34 -11.64
CA ASN A 530 54.74 -70.93 -12.69
C ASN A 530 55.04 -72.42 -12.96
N LEU A 531 55.81 -73.09 -12.09
CA LEU A 531 55.99 -74.53 -12.16
C LEU A 531 54.66 -75.27 -11.90
N VAL A 532 54.20 -76.04 -12.89
CA VAL A 532 52.92 -76.77 -12.85
C VAL A 532 53.15 -78.19 -12.37
N LYS A 533 52.43 -78.64 -11.34
CA LYS A 533 52.54 -80.02 -10.83
C LYS A 533 52.08 -81.02 -11.90
N ALA A 534 52.85 -82.09 -12.09
CA ALA A 534 52.45 -83.21 -12.94
C ALA A 534 51.33 -83.98 -12.25
N GLU A 535 50.25 -84.27 -12.97
CA GLU A 535 49.20 -85.16 -12.46
C GLU A 535 49.76 -86.57 -12.30
N LYS A 536 49.59 -87.15 -11.10
CA LYS A 536 49.86 -88.58 -10.90
C LYS A 536 48.74 -89.38 -11.57
N PRO A 537 49.05 -90.45 -12.33
CA PRO A 537 48.02 -91.36 -12.79
C PRO A 537 47.35 -92.01 -11.57
N SER A 538 46.03 -91.83 -11.44
CA SER A 538 45.22 -92.59 -10.50
C SER A 538 45.26 -94.07 -10.90
N SER A 539 45.87 -94.91 -10.07
CA SER A 539 45.76 -96.36 -10.21
C SER A 539 44.44 -96.82 -9.56
N GLY A 540 43.41 -97.01 -10.39
CA GLY A 540 42.20 -97.77 -10.08
C GLY A 540 41.90 -98.71 -11.26
N ASN A 541 41.80 -99.99 -10.95
CA ASN A 541 41.92 -101.13 -11.88
C ASN A 541 40.72 -101.34 -12.85
N SER A 542 41.05 -101.90 -14.03
CA SER A 542 40.24 -102.76 -14.92
C SER A 542 39.08 -102.15 -15.75
N GLY A 543 39.26 -102.18 -17.09
CA GLY A 543 38.17 -102.58 -18.00
C GLY A 543 38.09 -101.93 -19.38
N ASN A 544 38.67 -102.60 -20.38
CA ASN A 544 38.15 -102.74 -21.76
C ASN A 544 38.48 -101.67 -22.84
N SER A 545 39.33 -102.15 -23.78
CA SER A 545 39.48 -101.87 -25.22
C SER A 545 38.83 -100.64 -25.88
N GLY A 546 39.64 -99.85 -26.60
CA GLY A 546 39.17 -98.96 -27.66
C GLY A 546 40.31 -98.19 -28.35
N LYS A 547 40.73 -98.68 -29.51
CA LYS A 547 41.74 -98.13 -30.43
C LYS A 547 41.59 -96.63 -30.74
N GLY A 548 42.71 -95.95 -30.95
CA GLY A 548 42.76 -94.76 -31.81
C GLY A 548 43.99 -93.86 -31.62
N SER A 549 45.05 -94.10 -32.40
CA SER A 549 46.14 -93.16 -32.70
C SER A 549 45.59 -91.80 -33.18
N THR A 550 46.28 -90.65 -33.21
CA THR A 550 47.64 -90.38 -33.73
C THR A 550 47.99 -88.89 -33.54
N SER A 551 49.27 -88.61 -33.27
CA SER A 551 50.13 -87.57 -33.86
C SER A 551 49.72 -86.07 -33.94
N ALA A 552 50.54 -85.26 -33.25
CA ALA A 552 51.46 -84.26 -33.80
C ALA A 552 50.98 -82.91 -34.40
N ASN A 553 51.83 -81.92 -34.09
CA ASN A 553 52.12 -80.62 -34.74
C ASN A 553 51.25 -79.40 -34.36
N VAL A 554 51.83 -78.41 -33.66
CA VAL A 554 52.74 -77.32 -34.12
C VAL A 554 51.98 -76.23 -34.89
N GLY A 555 52.06 -74.99 -34.41
CA GLY A 555 51.84 -73.80 -35.25
C GLY A 555 51.09 -72.63 -34.64
N ASN A 556 51.83 -71.79 -33.90
CA ASN A 556 51.88 -70.32 -33.99
C ASN A 556 50.59 -69.43 -34.05
N ALA A 557 50.58 -68.46 -33.13
CA ALA A 557 50.42 -67.00 -33.35
C ALA A 557 49.04 -66.36 -33.65
N TYR A 558 48.76 -65.36 -32.79
CA TYR A 558 48.04 -64.08 -33.01
C TYR A 558 46.55 -64.08 -33.31
N GLY A 559 45.80 -63.32 -32.51
CA GLY A 559 44.52 -62.75 -32.90
C GLY A 559 43.52 -62.64 -31.75
N ALA A 560 43.20 -61.40 -31.38
CA ALA A 560 42.33 -61.00 -30.29
C ALA A 560 40.84 -61.37 -30.46
N ALA A 561 40.13 -61.18 -29.36
CA ALA A 561 38.68 -61.03 -29.19
C ALA A 561 37.83 -62.32 -29.17
N GLY A 562 37.08 -62.49 -28.08
CA GLY A 562 36.00 -63.46 -28.01
C GLY A 562 35.73 -63.98 -26.60
N VAL A 563 35.24 -63.09 -25.74
CA VAL A 563 34.51 -63.48 -24.53
C VAL A 563 33.44 -64.52 -24.87
N VAL A 564 33.49 -65.68 -24.22
CA VAL A 564 32.34 -66.58 -24.11
C VAL A 564 32.01 -66.80 -22.66
N SER A 565 30.92 -66.15 -22.26
CA SER A 565 30.17 -66.36 -21.05
C SER A 565 29.80 -67.84 -20.89
N ALA A 566 30.26 -68.46 -19.82
CA ALA A 566 29.69 -69.69 -19.30
C ALA A 566 29.09 -69.39 -17.91
N ALA A 567 27.95 -68.69 -17.92
CA ALA A 567 27.06 -68.60 -16.78
C ALA A 567 25.82 -69.43 -17.11
N GLN A 568 25.75 -70.65 -16.57
CA GLN A 568 24.51 -71.30 -16.13
C GLN A 568 24.83 -72.70 -15.61
N GLY A 569 24.69 -72.88 -14.28
CA GLY A 569 24.64 -74.22 -13.71
C GLY A 569 25.12 -74.42 -12.28
N VAL A 570 24.90 -73.51 -11.31
CA VAL A 570 24.97 -73.90 -9.87
C VAL A 570 24.00 -73.08 -9.02
N THR A 571 22.71 -73.45 -8.98
CA THR A 571 21.82 -73.06 -7.88
C THR A 571 21.69 -74.24 -6.92
N SER A 572 22.35 -74.11 -5.76
CA SER A 572 22.13 -74.77 -4.45
C SER A 572 23.45 -75.14 -3.74
N GLN A 573 24.46 -74.27 -3.77
CA GLN A 573 25.63 -74.42 -2.91
C GLN A 573 25.55 -73.34 -1.81
N LYS A 574 25.54 -73.75 -0.54
CA LYS A 574 25.53 -72.81 0.60
C LYS A 574 26.74 -71.87 0.51
N ALA A 575 26.57 -70.61 0.89
CA ALA A 575 27.66 -69.63 0.96
C ALA A 575 28.81 -70.17 1.82
N TYR A 576 30.06 -69.98 1.38
CA TYR A 576 31.25 -70.42 2.12
C TYR A 576 32.42 -69.45 1.92
N VAL A 577 33.47 -69.60 2.72
CA VAL A 577 34.68 -68.75 2.66
C VAL A 577 35.87 -69.57 2.18
N VAL A 578 36.61 -69.04 1.22
CA VAL A 578 37.89 -69.57 0.74
C VAL A 578 39.03 -68.70 1.27
N SER A 579 39.97 -69.29 1.98
CA SER A 579 41.21 -68.63 2.40
C SER A 579 42.29 -68.78 1.34
N ASP A 580 43.07 -67.73 1.09
CA ASP A 580 44.31 -67.80 0.31
C ASP A 580 45.38 -68.69 0.97
N THR A 581 45.26 -68.89 2.28
CA THR A 581 46.18 -69.68 3.10
C THR A 581 45.42 -70.79 3.84
N THR A 582 45.66 -72.03 3.43
CA THR A 582 45.04 -73.23 4.02
C THR A 582 46.06 -74.18 4.64
N VAL A 583 47.35 -73.93 4.42
CA VAL A 583 48.44 -74.74 4.95
C VAL A 583 48.86 -74.18 6.31
N ASN A 584 49.11 -75.08 7.27
CA ASN A 584 49.67 -74.67 8.56
C ASN A 584 51.08 -74.09 8.35
N PHE A 585 51.38 -72.99 9.02
CA PHE A 585 52.68 -72.33 8.88
C PHE A 585 53.17 -71.77 10.21
N THR A 586 54.43 -71.36 10.20
CA THR A 586 55.11 -70.80 11.35
C THR A 586 55.30 -69.30 11.13
N LEU A 587 54.88 -68.48 12.11
CA LEU A 587 54.99 -67.02 12.06
C LEU A 587 55.91 -66.54 13.18
N LYS A 588 56.96 -65.80 12.83
CA LYS A 588 57.93 -65.27 13.79
C LYS A 588 57.23 -64.33 14.77
N ARG A 589 57.52 -64.46 16.06
CA ARG A 589 56.96 -63.56 17.09
C ARG A 589 57.25 -62.09 16.75
N GLY A 590 56.23 -61.25 16.84
CA GLY A 590 56.27 -59.83 16.49
C GLY A 590 56.02 -59.53 15.01
N SER A 591 56.01 -60.53 14.13
CA SER A 591 55.64 -60.37 12.72
C SER A 591 54.13 -60.45 12.51
N ALA A 592 53.68 -59.86 11.40
CA ALA A 592 52.31 -59.91 10.97
C ALA A 592 52.14 -60.69 9.66
N TYR A 593 50.96 -61.25 9.44
CA TYR A 593 50.58 -61.91 8.19
C TYR A 593 49.18 -61.46 7.78
N CYS A 594 48.95 -61.19 6.49
CA CYS A 594 47.64 -60.83 5.98
C CYS A 594 47.00 -62.03 5.27
N PHE A 595 45.82 -62.43 5.72
CA PHE A 595 44.97 -63.40 5.06
C PHE A 595 43.99 -62.70 4.12
N LYS A 596 43.74 -63.31 2.97
CA LYS A 596 42.61 -62.99 2.09
C LYS A 596 41.53 -64.05 2.20
N MET A 597 40.32 -63.62 2.54
CA MET A 597 39.14 -64.45 2.73
C MET A 597 38.08 -64.10 1.68
N THR A 598 37.89 -64.96 0.69
CA THR A 598 36.91 -64.78 -0.39
C THR A 598 35.58 -65.42 -0.03
N VAL A 599 34.50 -64.65 0.00
CA VAL A 599 33.14 -65.17 0.17
C VAL A 599 32.60 -65.65 -1.18
N VAL A 600 32.25 -66.93 -1.27
CA VAL A 600 31.70 -67.56 -2.48
C VAL A 600 30.22 -67.87 -2.24
N ASN A 601 29.36 -67.54 -3.21
CA ASN A 601 27.90 -67.78 -3.17
C ASN A 601 27.16 -67.12 -1.98
N GLY A 602 27.73 -66.08 -1.37
CA GLY A 602 27.18 -65.35 -0.23
C GLY A 602 27.22 -63.84 -0.43
N ASN A 603 26.63 -63.36 -1.53
CA ASN A 603 26.63 -61.94 -1.87
C ASN A 603 26.11 -61.11 -0.68
N ALA A 604 26.92 -60.14 -0.23
CA ALA A 604 26.71 -59.29 0.95
C ALA A 604 26.84 -59.93 2.35
N MET A 605 27.28 -61.19 2.48
CA MET A 605 27.59 -61.79 3.79
C MET A 605 29.01 -61.42 4.23
N THR A 606 29.13 -60.78 5.41
CA THR A 606 30.44 -60.47 6.01
C THR A 606 30.92 -61.63 6.89
N PRO A 607 32.09 -62.22 6.62
CA PRO A 607 32.66 -63.25 7.48
C PRO A 607 33.19 -62.63 8.78
N SER A 608 32.90 -63.25 9.91
CA SER A 608 33.63 -63.01 11.15
C SER A 608 34.96 -63.78 11.11
N PHE A 609 36.08 -63.13 11.39
CA PHE A 609 37.41 -63.72 11.40
C PHE A 609 37.96 -63.74 12.83
N THR A 610 38.40 -64.92 13.30
CA THR A 610 38.84 -65.12 14.69
C THR A 610 40.05 -66.05 14.79
N ALA A 611 40.85 -65.84 15.83
CA ALA A 611 41.86 -66.79 16.27
C ALA A 611 41.31 -67.67 17.39
N GLY A 612 41.64 -68.96 17.41
CA GLY A 612 41.23 -69.89 18.47
C GLY A 612 41.78 -69.54 19.85
N ASN A 613 42.91 -68.83 19.91
CA ASN A 613 43.48 -68.22 21.11
C ASN A 613 44.03 -66.83 20.77
N GLY A 614 43.34 -65.79 21.25
CA GLY A 614 43.69 -64.38 21.05
C GLY A 614 45.00 -63.95 21.73
N GLU A 615 45.50 -64.72 22.69
CA GLU A 615 46.81 -64.47 23.34
C GLU A 615 47.98 -65.01 22.49
N VAL A 616 47.70 -65.83 21.47
CA VAL A 616 48.69 -66.36 20.53
C VAL A 616 48.71 -65.55 19.24
N LEU A 617 47.53 -65.26 18.68
CA LEU A 617 47.35 -64.38 17.52
C LEU A 617 46.31 -63.29 17.79
N LYS A 618 46.70 -62.03 17.57
CA LYS A 618 45.77 -60.90 17.56
C LYS A 618 45.33 -60.59 16.13
N THR A 619 44.03 -60.46 15.90
CA THR A 619 43.44 -60.25 14.56
C THR A 619 43.02 -58.79 14.36
N GLN A 620 43.17 -58.28 13.14
CA GLN A 620 42.76 -56.94 12.72
C GLN A 620 42.13 -57.03 11.33
N PHE A 621 40.95 -56.44 11.14
CA PHE A 621 40.38 -56.25 9.80
C PHE A 621 41.13 -55.13 9.07
N VAL A 622 41.47 -55.35 7.80
CA VAL A 622 42.27 -54.42 7.00
C VAL A 622 41.41 -53.74 5.95
N ALA A 623 40.76 -54.51 5.08
CA ALA A 623 39.98 -53.97 3.97
C ALA A 623 39.01 -55.02 3.38
N LYS A 624 38.02 -54.56 2.63
CA LYS A 624 37.15 -55.39 1.78
C LYS A 624 37.24 -54.90 0.35
N ILE A 625 37.47 -55.80 -0.60
CA ILE A 625 37.50 -55.51 -2.04
C ILE A 625 36.60 -56.53 -2.74
N GLY A 626 35.44 -56.10 -3.23
CA GLY A 626 34.44 -57.01 -3.80
C GLY A 626 33.98 -58.07 -2.77
N ASN A 627 34.21 -59.35 -3.10
CA ASN A 627 33.93 -60.49 -2.23
C ASN A 627 35.13 -60.93 -1.37
N ASP A 628 36.28 -60.24 -1.46
CA ASP A 628 37.51 -60.55 -0.73
C ASP A 628 37.63 -59.67 0.53
N TYR A 629 37.89 -60.30 1.67
CA TYR A 629 38.08 -59.66 2.97
C TYR A 629 39.51 -59.90 3.45
N TYR A 630 40.24 -58.83 3.76
CA TYR A 630 41.63 -58.89 4.18
C TYR A 630 41.74 -58.73 5.70
N TYR A 631 42.40 -59.68 6.36
CA TYR A 631 42.63 -59.68 7.80
C TYR A 631 44.10 -59.84 8.12
N ARG A 632 44.65 -58.94 8.92
CA ARG A 632 46.01 -59.04 9.44
C ARG A 632 46.00 -59.77 10.78
N VAL A 633 46.93 -60.69 10.97
CA VAL A 633 47.21 -61.32 12.26
C VAL A 633 48.59 -60.94 12.75
N TYR A 634 48.74 -60.74 14.06
CA TYR A 634 50.01 -60.48 14.73
C TYR A 634 50.39 -61.64 15.64
N ALA A 635 51.61 -62.17 15.47
CA ALA A 635 52.17 -63.22 16.31
C ALA A 635 52.61 -62.68 17.68
N ILE A 636 51.81 -62.90 18.72
CA ILE A 636 52.06 -62.34 20.06
C ILE A 636 52.33 -63.40 21.14
N GLY A 637 51.99 -64.67 20.89
CA GLY A 637 52.25 -65.80 21.78
C GLY A 637 53.73 -66.13 21.97
N THR A 638 54.03 -67.08 22.87
CA THR A 638 55.39 -67.57 23.07
C THR A 638 55.79 -68.57 21.97
N PRO A 639 57.08 -68.62 21.56
CA PRO A 639 57.56 -69.64 20.63
C PRO A 639 57.11 -71.06 20.99
N GLY A 640 56.62 -71.81 20.00
CA GLY A 640 56.05 -73.15 20.16
C GLY A 640 54.55 -73.20 20.47
N GLN A 641 53.90 -72.09 20.85
CA GLN A 641 52.44 -72.04 20.94
C GLN A 641 51.80 -72.03 19.55
N SER A 642 50.62 -72.63 19.41
CA SER A 642 49.87 -72.62 18.17
C SER A 642 48.40 -72.33 18.38
N THR A 643 47.76 -71.71 17.39
CA THR A 643 46.32 -71.44 17.38
C THR A 643 45.75 -71.62 15.98
N GLY A 644 44.48 -72.02 15.90
CA GLY A 644 43.73 -72.05 14.64
C GLY A 644 43.27 -70.66 14.21
N VAL A 645 43.14 -70.46 12.90
CA VAL A 645 42.47 -69.30 12.29
C VAL A 645 41.13 -69.76 11.71
N TYR A 646 40.06 -69.04 12.01
CA TYR A 646 38.69 -69.43 11.69
C TYR A 646 37.92 -68.30 11.02
N THR A 647 37.00 -68.66 10.13
CA THR A 647 35.91 -67.76 9.74
C THR A 647 34.54 -68.34 10.04
N THR A 648 33.58 -67.45 10.33
CA THR A 648 32.18 -67.80 10.55
C THR A 648 31.30 -66.90 9.71
N LEU A 649 30.43 -67.48 8.89
CA LEU A 649 29.38 -66.74 8.18
C LEU A 649 28.09 -66.70 9.01
N PRO A 650 27.26 -65.64 8.88
CA PRO A 650 25.97 -65.56 9.56
C PRO A 650 25.13 -66.83 9.41
N GLY A 651 24.70 -67.42 10.54
CA GLY A 651 23.89 -68.64 10.56
C GLY A 651 24.63 -69.95 10.26
N GLN A 652 25.97 -69.93 10.21
CA GLN A 652 26.82 -71.12 9.97
C GLN A 652 27.78 -71.39 11.13
N ASN A 653 28.31 -72.62 11.19
CA ASN A 653 29.36 -72.98 12.14
C ASN A 653 30.72 -72.40 11.72
N ALA A 654 31.61 -72.15 12.68
CA ALA A 654 32.97 -71.70 12.41
C ALA A 654 33.76 -72.75 11.61
N VAL A 655 34.49 -72.31 10.58
CA VAL A 655 35.35 -73.13 9.72
C VAL A 655 36.80 -72.78 9.98
N LYS A 656 37.61 -73.79 10.29
CA LYS A 656 39.07 -73.64 10.47
C LYS A 656 39.78 -73.65 9.11
N HIS A 657 40.64 -72.66 8.86
CA HIS A 657 41.41 -72.55 7.62
C HIS A 657 42.83 -73.09 7.74
N CYS A 658 43.53 -72.73 8.81
CA CYS A 658 44.87 -73.22 9.10
C CYS A 658 45.17 -73.16 10.60
N THR A 659 46.34 -73.66 10.99
CA THR A 659 46.96 -73.49 12.31
C THR A 659 48.26 -72.72 12.13
N VAL A 660 48.42 -71.65 12.92
CA VAL A 660 49.64 -70.86 12.96
C VAL A 660 50.41 -71.20 14.21
N THR A 661 51.69 -71.54 14.06
CA THR A 661 52.61 -71.80 15.19
C THR A 661 53.57 -70.62 15.32
N ILE A 662 53.83 -70.17 16.54
CA ILE A 662 54.77 -69.07 16.77
C ILE A 662 56.19 -69.62 16.72
N ALA A 663 57.02 -69.04 15.84
CA ALA A 663 58.45 -69.35 15.70
C ALA A 663 59.28 -68.74 16.83
#